data_AF-A0A6B1D9X7-F1
#
_entry.id   AF-A0A6B1D9X7-F1
#
_cell.length_a   1.000
_cell.length_b   1.000
_cell.length_c   1.000
_cell.angle_alpha   90.00
_cell.angle_beta   90.00
_cell.angle_gamma   90.00
#
_symmetry.space_group_name_H-M   'P 1'
#
loop_
_entity.id
_entity.type
_entity.pdbx_description
1 polymer ?
#
loop_
_entity_poly.entity_id
_entity_poly.type
_entity_poly.pdbx_seq_one_letter_code
_entity_poly.pdbx_strand_id
1 'polypeptide(L)'
;MSKAPGHGAAKPVWAAVQKMQAAGLPLVWFAAAMALLLSPQAVQAHALLVRAAPQPNAELTQPPEAIEFWFSEPLEKTFTGARILSADGTEIPSGDPRIDPDDPTHLTLPLESIEPGVYTVVWQTLSSVDGHEWVGSFPLTILDPDGTRPAGVAVEVTVNRRQGLPPLSDSLLRWISLLGAALLVGPLSMRWLLIRPQSNNSPDPLIETVISSTAIVGVLLLIASGWLQFLVKSLRLGGLDGFLELLLATRPGRLLLMRQTLLAGVFLLLIPNRWATVLFRRSVPACAALLTAAALFTYSASSHAAAAPGSGWAVAVDYIHLVAAAVWAGGLIFLAILLLLLHRRQAAPDPDRMVLLLKRFSLSAQIAVFILALTGLFSSFVQLPDPGSLIHTTYGRVLLIKLAIVVAIIALAFFNNRAVQRAGETVTSQRKLRRFSRRVAAEAGIIALLFIAVAVLVQTPTPNLPPQTAPAAPLLPFNEMAYEGDLAVHLQVSPNQVGHNRYWVHLSRPDASDIGEVQLVRLFFFHESGEMGQARLDLASLGEDAFAAEGAFLNRDGNWNLSVYVRRRGMDDVLAEIAVPVPSAETVRRISRSPWHNPVPRLPAETLVGALLIALSSVPLLWRRSLLRASRPLSLVLFMAALFFLLSGALLALTALL
;
A
#
# COMPACT_ATOMS: atom_id res chain seq x y z
N MET A 1 -42.49 17.23 -69.83
CA MET A 1 -41.51 17.86 -68.92
C MET A 1 -42.09 17.85 -67.50
N SER A 2 -41.73 16.87 -66.67
CA SER A 2 -42.07 16.83 -65.25
C SER A 2 -40.79 16.64 -64.43
N LYS A 3 -40.61 17.48 -63.41
CA LYS A 3 -39.56 17.38 -62.39
C LYS A 3 -39.94 16.26 -61.42
N ALA A 4 -38.97 15.40 -61.07
CA ALA A 4 -38.99 14.56 -59.88
C ALA A 4 -37.73 14.82 -59.03
N PRO A 5 -37.78 14.63 -57.69
CA PRO A 5 -36.98 15.38 -56.73
C PRO A 5 -35.69 14.66 -56.28
N GLY A 6 -34.76 15.46 -55.77
CA GLY A 6 -33.38 15.10 -55.45
C GLY A 6 -33.19 14.04 -54.36
N HIS A 7 -32.18 13.22 -54.55
CA HIS A 7 -31.60 12.34 -53.53
C HIS A 7 -30.60 13.13 -52.67
N GLY A 8 -31.10 13.74 -51.61
CA GLY A 8 -30.30 14.25 -50.50
C GLY A 8 -30.35 13.31 -49.30
N ALA A 9 -29.20 13.13 -48.64
CA ALA A 9 -29.02 12.70 -47.26
C ALA A 9 -29.13 11.19 -46.90
N ALA A 10 -28.09 10.41 -47.24
CA ALA A 10 -27.74 9.16 -46.53
C ALA A 10 -26.30 9.14 -45.97
N LYS A 11 -25.53 10.23 -46.11
CA LYS A 11 -24.14 10.34 -45.62
C LYS A 11 -23.95 10.62 -44.11
N PRO A 12 -24.88 11.23 -43.33
CA PRO A 12 -24.57 11.60 -41.95
C PRO A 12 -24.62 10.42 -40.96
N VAL A 13 -25.43 9.39 -41.23
CA VAL A 13 -25.60 8.24 -40.32
C VAL A 13 -24.39 7.31 -40.37
N TRP A 14 -23.88 7.00 -41.57
CA TRP A 14 -22.68 6.15 -41.74
C TRP A 14 -21.40 6.81 -41.19
N ALA A 15 -21.27 8.13 -41.29
CA ALA A 15 -20.17 8.87 -40.69
C ALA A 15 -20.25 8.95 -39.15
N ALA A 16 -21.46 8.93 -38.58
CA ALA A 16 -21.66 8.87 -37.13
C ALA A 16 -21.36 7.47 -36.58
N VAL A 17 -21.77 6.40 -37.28
CA VAL A 17 -21.46 5.01 -36.92
C VAL A 17 -19.95 4.72 -37.00
N GLN A 18 -19.25 5.20 -38.04
CA GLN A 18 -17.77 5.08 -38.12
C GLN A 18 -17.05 5.87 -37.01
N LYS A 19 -17.58 7.03 -36.59
CA LYS A 19 -17.03 7.80 -35.45
C LYS A 19 -17.24 7.09 -34.12
N MET A 20 -18.36 6.40 -33.92
CA MET A 20 -18.62 5.61 -32.71
C MET A 20 -17.77 4.33 -32.66
N GLN A 21 -17.56 3.65 -33.79
CA GLN A 21 -16.73 2.44 -33.88
C GLN A 21 -15.23 2.73 -33.60
N ALA A 22 -14.69 3.86 -34.05
CA ALA A 22 -13.29 4.24 -33.81
C ALA A 22 -13.00 4.73 -32.38
N ALA A 23 -14.02 5.19 -31.64
CA ALA A 23 -13.91 5.61 -30.24
C ALA A 23 -14.18 4.47 -29.25
N GLY A 24 -14.97 3.45 -29.64
CA GLY A 24 -15.29 2.31 -28.79
C GLY A 24 -14.14 1.32 -28.60
N LEU A 25 -13.33 1.08 -29.64
CA LEU A 25 -12.22 0.12 -29.58
C LEU A 25 -11.17 0.41 -28.47
N PRO A 26 -10.67 1.65 -28.29
CA PRO A 26 -9.77 1.96 -27.16
C PRO A 26 -10.41 1.71 -25.79
N LEU A 27 -11.69 2.02 -25.66
CA LEU A 27 -12.44 1.83 -24.42
C LEU A 27 -12.63 0.35 -24.11
N VAL A 28 -12.84 -0.49 -25.14
CA VAL A 28 -12.92 -1.96 -25.00
C VAL A 28 -11.58 -2.54 -24.59
N TRP A 29 -10.45 -2.14 -25.19
CA TRP A 29 -9.13 -2.60 -24.78
C TRP A 29 -8.76 -2.15 -23.37
N PHE A 30 -9.10 -0.91 -23.01
CA PHE A 30 -8.93 -0.40 -21.65
C PHE A 30 -9.82 -1.16 -20.65
N ALA A 31 -11.09 -1.37 -20.98
CA ALA A 31 -12.01 -2.13 -20.15
C ALA A 31 -11.56 -3.58 -19.98
N ALA A 32 -11.04 -4.23 -21.04
CA ALA A 32 -10.47 -5.56 -20.97
C ALA A 32 -9.21 -5.61 -20.10
N ALA A 33 -8.30 -4.64 -20.25
CA ALA A 33 -7.11 -4.53 -19.41
C ALA A 33 -7.47 -4.25 -17.93
N MET A 34 -8.44 -3.36 -17.69
CA MET A 34 -8.95 -3.07 -16.35
C MET A 34 -9.70 -4.26 -15.75
N ALA A 35 -10.47 -5.02 -16.54
CA ALA A 35 -11.16 -6.22 -16.08
C ALA A 35 -10.17 -7.32 -15.67
N LEU A 36 -9.03 -7.47 -16.36
CA LEU A 36 -7.94 -8.34 -15.89
C LEU A 36 -7.32 -7.83 -14.58
N LEU A 37 -7.12 -6.51 -14.45
CA LEU A 37 -6.46 -5.87 -13.31
C LEU A 37 -7.31 -5.77 -12.04
N LEU A 38 -8.63 -5.67 -12.19
CA LEU A 38 -9.61 -5.54 -11.11
C LEU A 38 -10.17 -6.90 -10.67
N SER A 39 -9.57 -8.01 -11.12
CA SER A 39 -9.90 -9.32 -10.56
C SER A 39 -9.65 -9.29 -9.05
N PRO A 40 -10.69 -9.52 -8.22
CA PRO A 40 -10.57 -9.36 -6.78
C PRO A 40 -9.64 -10.45 -6.25
N GLN A 41 -8.42 -10.05 -5.89
CA GLN A 41 -7.54 -10.86 -5.07
C GLN A 41 -7.43 -10.17 -3.73
N ALA A 42 -7.91 -10.84 -2.69
CA ALA A 42 -7.63 -10.44 -1.33
C ALA A 42 -6.14 -10.66 -1.09
N VAL A 43 -5.43 -9.62 -0.67
CA VAL A 43 -3.99 -9.64 -0.47
C VAL A 43 -3.74 -9.25 0.97
N GLN A 44 -3.07 -10.11 1.72
CA GLN A 44 -2.41 -9.70 2.95
C GLN A 44 -0.97 -9.35 2.59
N ALA A 45 -0.33 -8.41 3.28
CA ALA A 45 1.10 -8.20 3.01
C ALA A 45 1.90 -9.36 3.61
N HIS A 46 2.79 -9.94 2.81
CA HIS A 46 3.78 -10.95 3.17
C HIS A 46 3.20 -12.30 3.59
N ALA A 47 3.96 -13.36 3.33
CA ALA A 47 3.72 -14.69 3.88
C ALA A 47 4.21 -14.75 5.33
N LEU A 48 3.44 -14.13 6.22
CA LEU A 48 3.70 -14.08 7.66
C LEU A 48 3.33 -15.41 8.31
N LEU A 49 4.09 -15.83 9.32
CA LEU A 49 3.80 -17.05 10.08
C LEU A 49 2.50 -16.84 10.86
N VAL A 50 1.51 -17.70 10.66
CA VAL A 50 0.21 -17.69 11.37
C VAL A 50 0.23 -18.69 12.52
N ARG A 51 0.79 -19.89 12.30
CA ARG A 51 1.01 -20.90 13.34
C ARG A 51 2.17 -21.82 12.96
N ALA A 52 2.75 -22.48 13.96
CA ALA A 52 3.73 -23.55 13.77
C ALA A 52 3.42 -24.74 14.68
N ALA A 53 3.84 -25.92 14.28
CA ALA A 53 3.82 -27.15 15.06
C ALA A 53 5.21 -27.81 14.95
N PRO A 54 5.98 -27.97 16.03
CA PRO A 54 5.73 -27.49 17.39
C PRO A 54 5.54 -25.97 17.47
N GLN A 55 4.86 -25.49 18.52
CA GLN A 55 4.61 -24.06 18.68
C GLN A 55 5.91 -23.29 18.99
N PRO A 56 5.99 -21.99 18.64
CA PRO A 56 7.13 -21.16 19.00
C PRO A 56 7.43 -21.20 20.51
N ASN A 57 8.69 -21.37 20.88
CA ASN A 57 9.16 -21.52 22.28
C ASN A 57 8.69 -22.80 22.98
N ALA A 58 8.22 -23.82 22.24
CA ALA A 58 7.85 -25.10 22.85
C ALA A 58 9.04 -25.80 23.50
N GLU A 59 8.77 -26.46 24.63
CA GLU A 59 9.66 -27.40 25.30
C GLU A 59 9.09 -28.81 25.12
N LEU A 60 9.84 -29.69 24.47
CA LEU A 60 9.39 -31.03 24.08
C LEU A 60 10.19 -32.10 24.81
N THR A 61 9.51 -33.15 25.28
CA THR A 61 10.16 -34.32 25.89
C THR A 61 10.68 -35.32 24.86
N GLN A 62 10.26 -35.19 23.60
CA GLN A 62 10.71 -36.03 22.49
C GLN A 62 10.98 -35.16 21.24
N PRO A 63 12.01 -35.50 20.44
CA PRO A 63 12.26 -34.85 19.16
C PRO A 63 11.06 -35.00 18.20
N PRO A 64 10.61 -33.93 17.52
CA PRO A 64 9.57 -34.02 16.51
C PRO A 64 10.13 -34.57 15.18
N GLU A 65 9.31 -35.30 14.42
CA GLU A 65 9.69 -35.80 13.08
C GLU A 65 9.77 -34.69 12.03
N ALA A 66 9.04 -33.59 12.23
CA ALA A 66 9.03 -32.44 11.35
C ALA A 66 8.64 -31.17 12.11
N ILE A 67 8.97 -30.02 11.52
CA ILE A 67 8.42 -28.73 11.90
C ILE A 67 7.51 -28.26 10.79
N GLU A 68 6.26 -27.99 11.13
CA GLU A 68 5.23 -27.52 10.22
C GLU A 68 4.92 -26.03 10.46
N PHE A 69 4.74 -25.28 9.38
CA PHE A 69 4.47 -23.86 9.38
C PHE A 69 3.25 -23.55 8.52
N TRP A 70 2.34 -22.71 9.00
CA TRP A 70 1.23 -22.20 8.21
C TRP A 70 1.34 -20.70 8.11
N PHE A 71 1.24 -20.19 6.89
CA PHE A 71 1.44 -18.78 6.57
C PHE A 71 0.14 -18.08 6.19
N SER A 72 0.17 -16.75 6.22
CA SER A 72 -0.96 -15.90 5.81
C SER A 72 -1.21 -15.92 4.30
N GLU A 73 -0.20 -16.29 3.51
CA GLU A 73 -0.24 -16.25 2.06
C GLU A 73 0.37 -17.49 1.40
N PRO A 74 -0.08 -17.85 0.18
CA PRO A 74 0.53 -18.92 -0.60
C PRO A 74 2.00 -18.66 -0.93
N LEU A 75 2.84 -19.67 -0.70
CA LEU A 75 4.28 -19.61 -0.83
C LEU A 75 4.75 -19.87 -2.28
N GLU A 76 5.80 -19.18 -2.70
CA GLU A 76 6.59 -19.51 -3.88
C GLU A 76 7.61 -20.61 -3.51
N LYS A 77 7.80 -21.59 -4.41
CA LYS A 77 8.48 -22.85 -4.08
C LYS A 77 10.00 -22.74 -4.03
N THR A 78 10.60 -22.04 -5.00
CA THR A 78 12.05 -22.07 -5.21
C THR A 78 12.82 -21.22 -4.21
N PHE A 79 12.20 -20.17 -3.67
CA PHE A 79 12.86 -19.22 -2.77
C PHE A 79 12.30 -19.23 -1.34
N THR A 80 11.48 -20.24 -1.01
CA THR A 80 11.00 -20.49 0.37
C THR A 80 11.74 -21.66 0.97
N GLY A 81 12.15 -21.53 2.24
CA GLY A 81 12.84 -22.60 2.96
C GLY A 81 12.85 -22.41 4.47
N ALA A 82 13.27 -23.44 5.18
CA ALA A 82 13.43 -23.44 6.62
C ALA A 82 14.65 -24.28 7.00
N ARG A 83 15.25 -23.98 8.15
CA ARG A 83 16.40 -24.69 8.72
C ARG A 83 16.39 -24.57 10.23
N ILE A 84 17.16 -25.43 10.89
CA ILE A 84 17.29 -25.46 12.35
C ILE A 84 18.76 -25.28 12.75
N LEU A 85 19.00 -24.45 13.75
CA LEU A 85 20.33 -24.15 14.29
C LEU A 85 20.43 -24.65 15.73
N SER A 86 21.56 -25.22 16.13
CA SER A 86 21.88 -25.52 17.53
C SER A 86 22.30 -24.27 18.32
N ALA A 87 22.45 -24.41 19.64
CA ALA A 87 22.84 -23.33 20.55
C ALA A 87 24.21 -22.68 20.24
N ASP A 88 25.09 -23.37 19.51
CA ASP A 88 26.37 -22.86 19.02
C ASP A 88 26.28 -22.16 17.64
N GLY A 89 25.10 -22.17 17.01
CA GLY A 89 24.85 -21.58 15.69
C GLY A 89 25.12 -22.51 14.51
N THR A 90 25.44 -23.79 14.77
CA THR A 90 25.64 -24.79 13.73
C THR A 90 24.30 -25.23 13.14
N GLU A 91 24.22 -25.34 11.81
CA GLU A 91 23.01 -25.83 11.12
C GLU A 91 22.90 -27.36 11.30
N ILE A 92 21.76 -27.81 11.80
CA ILE A 92 21.48 -29.21 12.04
C ILE A 92 20.93 -29.85 10.77
N PRO A 93 21.38 -31.06 10.39
CA PRO A 93 20.84 -31.78 9.24
C PRO A 93 19.31 -31.92 9.30
N SER A 94 18.67 -31.53 8.21
CA SER A 94 17.21 -31.64 8.00
C SER A 94 16.94 -32.00 6.55
N GLY A 95 15.77 -32.59 6.28
CA GLY A 95 15.32 -32.85 4.91
C GLY A 95 14.96 -31.55 4.17
N ASP A 96 14.80 -31.65 2.85
CA ASP A 96 14.37 -30.51 2.02
C ASP A 96 12.98 -30.01 2.44
N PRO A 97 12.79 -28.70 2.65
CA PRO A 97 11.48 -28.11 2.92
C PRO A 97 10.48 -28.40 1.80
N ARG A 98 9.24 -28.73 2.15
CA ARG A 98 8.18 -29.06 1.19
C ARG A 98 6.93 -28.22 1.43
N ILE A 99 6.41 -27.63 0.35
CA ILE A 99 5.11 -26.95 0.38
C ILE A 99 4.03 -27.97 0.02
N ASP A 100 2.95 -28.00 0.79
CA ASP A 100 1.82 -28.88 0.54
C ASP A 100 1.15 -28.52 -0.80
N PRO A 101 0.97 -29.48 -1.74
CA PRO A 101 0.29 -29.23 -3.01
C PRO A 101 -1.20 -28.87 -2.87
N ASP A 102 -1.86 -29.31 -1.80
CA ASP A 102 -3.27 -29.08 -1.52
C ASP A 102 -3.49 -27.84 -0.61
N ASP A 103 -2.47 -27.45 0.17
CA ASP A 103 -2.44 -26.19 0.93
C ASP A 103 -1.14 -25.40 0.67
N PRO A 104 -1.12 -24.47 -0.30
CA PRO A 104 0.10 -23.73 -0.65
C PRO A 104 0.55 -22.73 0.43
N THR A 105 -0.16 -22.63 1.55
CA THR A 105 0.24 -21.85 2.73
C THR A 105 0.97 -22.67 3.79
N HIS A 106 1.08 -24.00 3.60
CA HIS A 106 1.69 -24.94 4.53
C HIS A 106 3.07 -25.36 4.05
N LEU A 107 4.07 -25.20 4.92
CA LEU A 107 5.45 -25.64 4.71
C LEU A 107 5.82 -26.68 5.77
N THR A 108 6.45 -27.76 5.35
CA THR A 108 6.98 -28.80 6.23
C THR A 108 8.49 -28.85 6.10
N LEU A 109 9.21 -28.76 7.22
CA LEU A 109 10.63 -29.03 7.35
C LEU A 109 10.80 -30.42 8.00
N PRO A 110 11.11 -31.47 7.24
CA PRO A 110 11.40 -32.78 7.82
C PRO A 110 12.67 -32.70 8.66
N LEU A 111 12.63 -33.25 9.87
CA LEU A 111 13.80 -33.31 10.73
C LEU A 111 14.39 -34.72 10.74
N GLU A 112 15.72 -34.80 10.76
CA GLU A 112 16.39 -36.00 11.20
C GLU A 112 16.35 -36.07 12.74
N SER A 113 16.62 -37.23 13.34
CA SER A 113 16.61 -37.38 14.79
C SER A 113 17.60 -36.40 15.45
N ILE A 114 17.08 -35.43 16.21
CA ILE A 114 17.86 -34.45 16.96
C ILE A 114 18.01 -34.86 18.42
N GLU A 115 19.15 -34.55 19.04
CA GLU A 115 19.40 -34.82 20.47
C GLU A 115 18.67 -33.78 21.36
N PRO A 116 18.58 -34.03 22.69
CA PRO A 116 18.20 -33.00 23.65
C PRO A 116 19.07 -31.74 23.52
N GLY A 117 18.45 -30.56 23.54
CA GLY A 117 19.16 -29.31 23.32
C GLY A 117 18.25 -28.09 23.10
N VAL A 118 18.86 -26.91 23.11
CA VAL A 118 18.20 -25.65 22.73
C VAL A 118 18.52 -25.35 21.27
N TYR A 119 17.48 -25.15 20.47
CA TYR A 119 17.55 -24.92 19.03
C TYR A 119 16.88 -23.61 18.64
N THR A 120 17.31 -23.05 17.51
CA THR A 120 16.65 -21.93 16.84
C THR A 120 16.14 -22.39 15.49
N VAL A 121 14.82 -22.37 15.30
CA VAL A 121 14.18 -22.62 14.02
C VAL A 121 14.18 -21.31 13.23
N VAL A 122 14.63 -21.35 11.98
CA VAL A 122 14.72 -20.19 11.09
C VAL A 122 14.01 -20.50 9.79
N TRP A 123 13.14 -19.60 9.33
CA TRP A 123 12.49 -19.72 8.04
C TRP A 123 12.65 -18.46 7.20
N GLN A 124 12.62 -18.65 5.90
CA GLN A 124 12.53 -17.61 4.89
C GLN A 124 11.39 -17.97 3.94
N THR A 125 10.48 -17.04 3.71
CA THR A 125 9.37 -17.20 2.77
C THR A 125 9.44 -16.17 1.66
N LEU A 126 9.00 -16.57 0.47
CA LEU A 126 8.63 -15.66 -0.60
C LEU A 126 7.14 -15.84 -0.90
N SER A 127 6.34 -14.78 -0.77
CA SER A 127 4.91 -14.85 -1.12
C SER A 127 4.73 -14.88 -2.63
N SER A 128 3.88 -15.78 -3.13
CA SER A 128 3.49 -15.80 -4.54
C SER A 128 2.53 -14.65 -4.91
N VAL A 129 1.96 -13.97 -3.92
CA VAL A 129 0.93 -12.93 -4.10
C VAL A 129 1.54 -11.54 -4.12
N ASP A 130 2.40 -11.19 -3.18
CA ASP A 130 3.04 -9.87 -3.14
C ASP A 130 4.53 -9.90 -3.55
N GLY A 131 5.13 -11.09 -3.61
CA GLY A 131 6.53 -11.29 -3.97
C GLY A 131 7.50 -10.71 -2.96
N HIS A 132 7.10 -10.40 -1.73
CA HIS A 132 8.02 -9.97 -0.71
C HIS A 132 8.62 -11.17 0.03
N GLU A 133 9.89 -11.00 0.40
CA GLU A 133 10.61 -11.92 1.25
C GLU A 133 10.28 -11.62 2.71
N TRP A 134 10.06 -12.66 3.51
CA TRP A 134 9.97 -12.55 4.96
C TRP A 134 10.89 -13.56 5.61
N VAL A 135 11.54 -13.16 6.70
CA VAL A 135 12.42 -14.04 7.48
C VAL A 135 12.00 -13.94 8.93
N GLY A 136 11.90 -15.08 9.59
CA GLY A 136 11.62 -15.15 11.01
C GLY A 136 12.37 -16.29 11.68
N SER A 137 12.35 -16.27 13.01
CA SER A 137 12.91 -17.33 13.83
C SER A 137 12.13 -17.48 15.13
N PHE A 138 12.16 -18.68 15.71
CA PHE A 138 11.70 -18.94 17.07
C PHE A 138 12.54 -20.03 17.73
N PRO A 139 12.67 -20.03 19.07
CA PRO A 139 13.39 -21.07 19.77
C PRO A 139 12.53 -22.33 19.92
N LEU A 140 13.19 -23.48 19.93
CA LEU A 140 12.63 -24.80 20.21
C LEU A 140 13.56 -25.50 21.20
N THR A 141 13.00 -26.07 22.27
CA THR A 141 13.81 -26.78 23.28
C THR A 141 13.40 -28.24 23.33
N ILE A 142 14.36 -29.15 23.23
CA ILE A 142 14.17 -30.58 23.47
C ILE A 142 14.75 -30.87 24.86
N LEU A 143 13.92 -31.29 25.80
CA LEU A 143 14.29 -31.54 27.20
C LEU A 143 15.22 -32.75 27.31
N ASP A 144 16.05 -32.74 28.35
CA ASP A 144 16.86 -33.89 28.72
C ASP A 144 15.96 -35.09 29.12
N PRO A 145 16.47 -36.33 29.06
CA PRO A 145 15.67 -37.53 29.39
C PRO A 145 15.06 -37.52 30.81
N ASP A 146 15.62 -36.71 31.72
CA ASP A 146 15.14 -36.49 33.08
C ASP A 146 14.08 -35.37 33.20
N GLY A 147 13.72 -34.74 32.07
CA GLY A 147 12.76 -33.65 31.99
C GLY A 147 13.34 -32.28 32.33
N THR A 148 14.65 -32.18 32.57
CA THR A 148 15.31 -30.90 32.83
C THR A 148 15.62 -30.15 31.54
N ARG A 149 15.80 -28.83 31.66
CA ARG A 149 16.12 -27.97 30.52
C ARG A 149 17.62 -28.02 30.23
N PRO A 150 18.03 -28.37 28.99
CA PRO A 150 19.45 -28.42 28.62
C PRO A 150 20.13 -27.06 28.75
N ALA A 151 21.43 -27.07 29.02
CA ALA A 151 22.24 -25.85 29.07
C ALA A 151 22.36 -25.24 27.67
N GLY A 152 22.08 -23.93 27.56
CA GLY A 152 22.21 -23.19 26.31
C GLY A 152 21.17 -22.08 26.19
N VAL A 153 21.41 -21.17 25.23
CA VAL A 153 20.45 -20.13 24.86
C VAL A 153 20.25 -20.21 23.35
N ALA A 154 19.01 -20.03 22.91
CA ALA A 154 18.71 -19.98 21.49
C ALA A 154 19.51 -18.86 20.83
N VAL A 155 20.15 -19.17 19.70
CA VAL A 155 20.93 -18.20 18.95
C VAL A 155 20.01 -17.09 18.48
N GLU A 156 20.34 -15.86 18.83
CA GLU A 156 19.69 -14.68 18.29
C GLU A 156 20.09 -14.54 16.82
N VAL A 157 19.23 -15.02 15.94
CA VAL A 157 19.42 -14.80 14.50
C VAL A 157 19.11 -13.33 14.26
N THR A 158 20.16 -12.54 14.06
CA THR A 158 20.02 -11.18 13.56
C THR A 158 19.50 -11.27 12.13
N VAL A 159 18.19 -11.43 11.99
CA VAL A 159 17.50 -11.21 10.74
C VAL A 159 17.74 -9.73 10.46
N ASN A 160 18.67 -9.43 9.56
CA ASN A 160 18.96 -8.08 9.11
C ASN A 160 17.71 -7.55 8.39
N ARG A 161 16.70 -7.15 9.17
CA ARG A 161 15.71 -6.19 8.74
C ARG A 161 16.57 -5.02 8.31
N ARG A 162 16.56 -4.70 7.02
CA ARG A 162 17.12 -3.42 6.57
C ARG A 162 16.22 -2.33 7.14
N GLN A 163 16.36 -2.07 8.44
CA GLN A 163 15.91 -0.84 9.08
C GLN A 163 16.77 0.33 8.59
N GLY A 164 17.89 0.04 7.92
CA GLY A 164 18.66 0.99 7.14
C GLY A 164 18.06 1.29 5.78
N LEU A 165 18.79 2.07 4.99
CA LEU A 165 18.38 2.46 3.65
C LEU A 165 18.27 1.23 2.73
N PRO A 166 17.32 1.24 1.78
CA PRO A 166 17.24 0.22 0.75
C PRO A 166 18.54 0.17 -0.08
N PRO A 167 18.87 -0.99 -0.70
CA PRO A 167 20.02 -1.07 -1.57
C PRO A 167 20.04 0.00 -2.65
N LEU A 168 21.24 0.47 -2.97
CA LEU A 168 21.43 1.50 -3.97
C LEU A 168 20.85 1.10 -5.34
N SER A 169 21.01 -0.17 -5.75
CA SER A 169 20.46 -0.67 -7.01
C SER A 169 18.94 -0.55 -7.07
N ASP A 170 18.25 -0.80 -5.96
CA ASP A 170 16.79 -0.82 -5.90
C ASP A 170 16.26 0.61 -5.97
N SER A 171 16.92 1.53 -5.24
CA SER A 171 16.62 2.95 -5.27
C SER A 171 16.95 3.57 -6.63
N LEU A 172 18.07 3.20 -7.25
CA LEU A 172 18.49 3.71 -8.56
C LEU A 172 17.54 3.24 -9.67
N LEU A 173 17.20 1.96 -9.70
CA LEU A 173 16.27 1.44 -10.70
C LEU A 173 14.86 2.02 -10.51
N ARG A 174 14.43 2.22 -9.25
CA ARG A 174 13.17 2.91 -8.95
C ARG A 174 13.20 4.38 -9.38
N TRP A 175 14.32 5.07 -9.18
CA TRP A 175 14.52 6.44 -9.68
C TRP A 175 14.39 6.51 -11.21
N ILE A 176 15.00 5.56 -11.93
CA ILE A 176 14.86 5.44 -13.39
C ILE A 176 13.40 5.19 -13.78
N SER A 177 12.68 4.31 -13.08
CA SER A 177 11.25 4.08 -13.35
C SER A 177 10.40 5.33 -13.11
N LEU A 178 10.62 6.07 -12.01
CA LEU A 178 9.88 7.30 -11.70
C LEU A 178 10.17 8.39 -12.75
N LEU A 179 11.43 8.53 -13.17
CA LEU A 179 11.81 9.44 -14.24
C LEU A 179 11.19 9.04 -15.58
N GLY A 180 11.19 7.74 -15.90
CA GLY A 180 10.55 7.19 -17.09
C GLY A 180 9.03 7.45 -17.12
N ALA A 181 8.35 7.26 -15.97
CA ALA A 181 6.92 7.57 -15.83
C ALA A 181 6.64 9.07 -16.03
N ALA A 182 7.46 9.95 -15.46
CA ALA A 182 7.35 11.40 -15.65
C ALA A 182 7.59 11.80 -17.12
N LEU A 183 8.61 11.24 -17.77
CA LEU A 183 8.92 11.49 -19.18
C LEU A 183 7.89 10.91 -20.14
N LEU A 184 7.11 9.91 -19.73
CA LEU A 184 5.99 9.39 -20.51
C LEU A 184 4.72 10.22 -20.31
N VAL A 185 4.26 10.39 -19.06
CA VAL A 185 2.97 11.02 -18.75
C VAL A 185 2.99 12.52 -18.97
N GLY A 186 4.07 13.19 -18.58
CA GLY A 186 4.26 14.63 -18.72
C GLY A 186 3.94 15.15 -20.13
N PRO A 187 4.71 14.77 -21.16
CA PRO A 187 4.46 15.22 -22.53
C PRO A 187 3.11 14.79 -23.09
N LEU A 188 2.61 13.58 -22.78
CA LEU A 188 1.29 13.12 -23.22
C LEU A 188 0.15 13.95 -22.63
N SER A 189 0.25 14.33 -21.36
CA SER A 189 -0.71 15.22 -20.72
C SER A 189 -0.69 16.62 -21.34
N MET A 190 0.50 17.15 -21.65
CA MET A 190 0.65 18.45 -22.33
C MET A 190 0.07 18.41 -23.74
N ARG A 191 0.24 17.30 -24.47
CA ARG A 191 -0.40 17.10 -25.78
C ARG A 191 -1.92 17.26 -25.67
N TRP A 192 -2.55 16.61 -24.70
CA TRP A 192 -3.99 16.70 -24.51
C TRP A 192 -4.44 18.09 -24.08
N LEU A 193 -3.66 18.77 -23.23
CA LEU A 193 -3.88 20.16 -22.89
C LEU A 193 -3.73 21.09 -24.10
N LEU A 194 -2.98 20.73 -25.14
CA LEU A 194 -2.83 21.52 -26.37
C LEU A 194 -3.91 21.20 -27.43
N ILE A 195 -4.49 20.00 -27.40
CA ILE A 195 -5.58 19.57 -28.30
C ILE A 195 -6.91 20.23 -27.86
N ARG A 196 -7.13 21.50 -28.24
CA ARG A 196 -8.48 22.09 -28.33
C ARG A 196 -8.69 22.81 -29.66
N PRO A 197 -9.93 22.80 -30.18
CA PRO A 197 -10.27 23.04 -31.59
C PRO A 197 -10.41 24.53 -31.91
N GLN A 198 -9.43 25.37 -31.60
CA GLN A 198 -9.56 26.83 -31.77
C GLN A 198 -8.73 27.47 -32.87
N SER A 199 -7.99 26.70 -33.67
CA SER A 199 -7.71 27.13 -35.04
C SER A 199 -7.40 25.94 -35.93
N ASN A 200 -7.62 26.13 -37.23
CA ASN A 200 -7.30 25.18 -38.30
C ASN A 200 -5.76 24.95 -38.46
N ASN A 201 -4.95 25.31 -37.46
CA ASN A 201 -3.51 25.21 -37.53
C ASN A 201 -3.07 23.83 -37.04
N SER A 202 -2.30 23.16 -37.89
CA SER A 202 -1.56 21.95 -37.54
C SER A 202 -0.76 22.15 -36.25
N PRO A 203 -0.61 21.09 -35.42
CA PRO A 203 0.29 21.10 -34.27
C PRO A 203 1.68 21.58 -34.69
N ASP A 204 2.36 22.36 -33.84
CA ASP A 204 3.76 22.74 -34.08
C ASP A 204 4.62 21.46 -34.19
N PRO A 205 5.30 21.22 -35.33
CA PRO A 205 6.06 20.00 -35.54
C PRO A 205 7.19 19.82 -34.52
N LEU A 206 7.76 20.91 -34.00
CA LEU A 206 8.77 20.83 -32.95
C LEU A 206 8.15 20.32 -31.65
N ILE A 207 7.00 20.88 -31.24
CA ILE A 207 6.32 20.47 -30.00
C ILE A 207 5.93 19.01 -30.06
N GLU A 208 5.34 18.55 -31.17
CA GLU A 208 4.99 17.13 -31.36
C GLU A 208 6.22 16.23 -31.36
N THR A 209 7.32 16.65 -32.00
CA THR A 209 8.58 15.89 -31.98
C THR A 209 9.11 15.77 -30.55
N VAL A 210 9.13 16.86 -29.78
CA VAL A 210 9.59 16.83 -28.38
C VAL A 210 8.67 15.95 -27.54
N ILE A 211 7.35 16.03 -27.72
CA ILE A 211 6.38 15.16 -27.03
C ILE A 211 6.69 13.69 -27.32
N SER A 212 6.77 13.29 -28.59
CA SER A 212 6.99 11.89 -28.96
C SER A 212 8.38 11.40 -28.54
N SER A 213 9.44 12.17 -28.78
CA SER A 213 10.80 11.77 -28.41
C SER A 213 10.97 11.62 -26.90
N THR A 214 10.44 12.54 -26.10
CA THR A 214 10.52 12.45 -24.63
C THR A 214 9.67 11.30 -24.10
N ALA A 215 8.47 11.09 -24.64
CA ALA A 215 7.63 9.95 -24.28
C ALA A 215 8.26 8.60 -24.64
N ILE A 216 8.91 8.49 -25.81
CA ILE A 216 9.65 7.29 -26.23
C ILE A 216 10.79 6.99 -25.25
N VAL A 217 11.59 8.00 -24.88
CA VAL A 217 12.64 7.84 -23.85
C VAL A 217 12.01 7.36 -22.54
N GLY A 218 10.90 7.94 -22.11
CA GLY A 218 10.17 7.51 -20.93
C GLY A 218 9.76 6.03 -20.96
N VAL A 219 9.18 5.58 -22.07
CA VAL A 219 8.81 4.17 -22.28
C VAL A 219 10.03 3.25 -22.23
N LEU A 220 11.13 3.61 -22.91
CA LEU A 220 12.35 2.80 -22.91
C LEU A 220 12.95 2.68 -21.52
N LEU A 221 12.98 3.76 -20.73
CA LEU A 221 13.43 3.72 -19.34
C LEU A 221 12.54 2.82 -18.48
N LEU A 222 11.22 2.87 -18.65
CA LEU A 222 10.29 2.00 -17.94
C LEU A 222 10.46 0.52 -18.30
N ILE A 223 10.69 0.22 -19.58
CA ILE A 223 10.94 -1.14 -20.04
C ILE A 223 12.24 -1.67 -19.45
N ALA A 224 13.34 -0.93 -19.64
CA ALA A 224 14.65 -1.33 -19.15
C ALA A 224 14.68 -1.49 -17.63
N SER A 225 14.17 -0.49 -16.89
CA SER A 225 14.17 -0.53 -15.42
C SER A 225 13.28 -1.64 -14.87
N GLY A 226 12.16 -1.98 -15.51
CA GLY A 226 11.29 -3.07 -15.08
C GLY A 226 11.96 -4.45 -15.18
N TRP A 227 12.62 -4.73 -16.31
CA TRP A 227 13.37 -5.98 -16.48
C TRP A 227 14.59 -6.05 -15.56
N LEU A 228 15.34 -4.95 -15.43
CA LEU A 228 16.50 -4.90 -14.54
C LEU A 228 16.13 -5.09 -13.06
N GLN A 229 15.00 -4.55 -12.60
CA GLN A 229 14.53 -4.78 -11.22
C GLN A 229 14.29 -6.26 -10.95
N PHE A 230 13.63 -6.94 -11.89
CA PHE A 230 13.32 -8.36 -11.74
C PHE A 230 14.57 -9.24 -11.82
N LEU A 231 15.50 -8.90 -12.72
CA LEU A 231 16.80 -9.56 -12.82
C LEU A 231 17.61 -9.42 -11.53
N VAL A 232 17.72 -8.21 -10.99
CA VAL A 232 18.42 -7.96 -9.72
C VAL A 232 17.76 -8.72 -8.58
N LYS A 233 16.43 -8.82 -8.55
CA LYS A 233 15.70 -9.61 -7.55
C LYS A 233 16.06 -11.10 -7.65
N SER A 234 15.98 -11.69 -8.84
CA SER A 234 16.33 -13.11 -9.07
C SER A 234 17.77 -13.42 -8.65
N LEU A 235 18.72 -12.57 -9.06
CA LEU A 235 20.14 -12.74 -8.73
C LEU A 235 20.42 -12.71 -7.23
N ARG A 236 19.61 -12.00 -6.43
CA ARG A 236 19.75 -11.96 -4.97
C ARG A 236 19.13 -13.15 -4.27
N LEU A 237 18.05 -13.67 -4.82
CA LEU A 237 17.30 -14.77 -4.22
C LEU A 237 18.00 -16.12 -4.41
N GLY A 238 18.74 -16.30 -5.51
CA GLY A 238 19.44 -17.56 -5.75
C GLY A 238 20.07 -17.72 -7.14
N GLY A 239 20.02 -16.69 -7.99
CA GLY A 239 20.62 -16.72 -9.32
C GLY A 239 19.59 -16.63 -10.45
N LEU A 240 19.93 -17.18 -11.61
CA LEU A 240 19.08 -17.12 -12.81
C LEU A 240 18.15 -18.31 -12.98
N ASP A 241 18.41 -19.42 -12.27
CA ASP A 241 17.69 -20.68 -12.47
C ASP A 241 16.20 -20.56 -12.10
N GLY A 242 15.89 -19.83 -11.03
CA GLY A 242 14.51 -19.53 -10.61
C GLY A 242 13.87 -18.31 -11.30
N PHE A 243 14.52 -17.67 -12.29
CA PHE A 243 14.00 -16.42 -12.89
C PHE A 243 12.64 -16.60 -13.55
N LEU A 244 12.46 -17.68 -14.32
CA LEU A 244 11.20 -17.96 -15.02
C LEU A 244 10.07 -18.31 -14.05
N GLU A 245 10.38 -19.06 -13.00
CA GLU A 245 9.41 -19.38 -11.95
C GLU A 245 8.99 -18.13 -11.20
N LEU A 246 9.95 -17.29 -10.78
CA LEU A 246 9.66 -15.99 -10.19
C LEU A 246 8.74 -15.16 -11.10
N LEU A 247 9.01 -15.13 -12.41
CA LEU A 247 8.27 -14.33 -13.39
C LEU A 247 6.84 -14.83 -13.65
N LEU A 248 6.64 -16.14 -13.70
CA LEU A 248 5.37 -16.74 -14.12
C LEU A 248 4.49 -17.17 -12.93
N ALA A 249 5.11 -17.66 -11.85
CA ALA A 249 4.41 -18.16 -10.68
C ALA A 249 3.99 -17.03 -9.72
N THR A 250 4.73 -15.91 -9.68
CA THR A 250 4.39 -14.80 -8.79
C THR A 250 3.53 -13.72 -9.46
N ARG A 251 2.61 -13.12 -8.69
CA ARG A 251 1.78 -12.00 -9.15
C ARG A 251 2.61 -10.76 -9.57
N PRO A 252 3.66 -10.33 -8.86
CA PRO A 252 4.53 -9.24 -9.35
C PRO A 252 5.20 -9.56 -10.69
N GLY A 253 5.57 -10.81 -10.94
CA GLY A 253 6.09 -11.27 -12.23
C GLY A 253 5.06 -11.15 -13.36
N ARG A 254 3.82 -11.61 -13.12
CA ARG A 254 2.71 -11.44 -14.07
C ARG A 254 2.36 -9.97 -14.33
N LEU A 255 2.36 -9.13 -13.28
CA LEU A 255 2.16 -7.68 -13.40
C LEU A 255 3.29 -7.01 -14.18
N LEU A 256 4.53 -7.47 -14.02
CA LEU A 256 5.65 -7.03 -14.86
C LEU A 256 5.40 -7.39 -16.32
N LEU A 257 5.08 -8.65 -16.65
CA LEU A 257 4.79 -9.05 -18.03
C LEU A 257 3.69 -8.19 -18.65
N MET A 258 2.57 -8.01 -17.95
CA MET A 258 1.46 -7.17 -18.40
C MET A 258 1.93 -5.73 -18.66
N ARG A 259 2.67 -5.13 -17.72
CA ARG A 259 3.23 -3.78 -17.86
C ARG A 259 4.13 -3.66 -19.09
N GLN A 260 5.00 -4.65 -19.32
CA GLN A 260 5.92 -4.63 -20.47
C GLN A 260 5.17 -4.75 -21.80
N THR A 261 4.12 -5.58 -21.86
CA THR A 261 3.24 -5.67 -23.03
C THR A 261 2.50 -4.36 -23.29
N LEU A 262 1.95 -3.73 -22.25
CA LEU A 262 1.26 -2.44 -22.37
C LEU A 262 2.22 -1.34 -22.84
N LEU A 263 3.42 -1.27 -22.27
CA LEU A 263 4.47 -0.31 -22.65
C LEU A 263 4.97 -0.52 -24.08
N ALA A 264 5.11 -1.77 -24.53
CA ALA A 264 5.42 -2.07 -25.93
C ALA A 264 4.31 -1.57 -26.86
N GLY A 265 3.04 -1.73 -26.49
CA GLY A 265 1.91 -1.14 -27.20
C GLY A 265 1.99 0.39 -27.29
N VAL A 266 2.31 1.06 -26.18
CA VAL A 266 2.52 2.52 -26.17
C VAL A 266 3.68 2.92 -27.08
N PHE A 267 4.81 2.21 -27.02
CA PHE A 267 5.98 2.46 -27.87
C PHE A 267 5.63 2.41 -29.37
N LEU A 268 4.90 1.37 -29.80
CA LEU A 268 4.45 1.20 -31.19
C LEU A 268 3.51 2.33 -31.65
N LEU A 269 2.70 2.88 -30.74
CA LEU A 269 1.81 4.02 -31.02
C LEU A 269 2.56 5.37 -31.09
N LEU A 270 3.71 5.50 -30.43
CA LEU A 270 4.51 6.73 -30.40
C LEU A 270 5.50 6.83 -31.56
N ILE A 271 5.97 5.71 -32.10
CA ILE A 271 6.86 5.70 -33.26
C ILE A 271 6.08 6.19 -34.48
N PRO A 272 6.67 7.06 -35.33
CA PRO A 272 6.10 7.44 -36.62
C PRO A 272 5.98 6.23 -37.56
N ASN A 273 4.91 5.45 -37.42
CA ASN A 273 4.65 4.28 -38.27
C ASN A 273 3.50 4.58 -39.24
N ARG A 274 3.76 4.39 -40.54
CA ARG A 274 2.77 4.61 -41.62
C ARG A 274 1.47 3.84 -41.38
N TRP A 275 1.55 2.66 -40.76
CA TRP A 275 0.40 1.79 -40.46
C TRP A 275 -0.52 2.33 -39.35
N ALA A 276 0.05 2.86 -38.26
CA ALA A 276 -0.71 3.45 -37.15
C ALA A 276 -1.46 4.73 -37.58
N THR A 277 -0.85 5.52 -38.47
CA THR A 277 -1.46 6.72 -39.04
C THR A 277 -2.55 6.45 -40.07
N VAL A 278 -2.59 5.27 -40.68
CA VAL A 278 -3.61 4.89 -41.68
C VAL A 278 -4.86 4.29 -41.02
N LEU A 279 -4.70 3.45 -39.99
CA LEU A 279 -5.83 2.76 -39.35
C LEU A 279 -6.47 3.54 -38.18
N PHE A 280 -5.72 4.37 -37.44
CA PHE A 280 -6.19 4.91 -36.15
C PHE A 280 -5.92 6.41 -35.91
N ARG A 281 -5.66 7.23 -36.95
CA ARG A 281 -5.12 8.60 -36.84
C ARG A 281 -5.73 9.50 -35.75
N ARG A 282 -7.04 9.40 -35.50
CA ARG A 282 -7.74 10.18 -34.45
C ARG A 282 -7.75 9.52 -33.07
N SER A 283 -7.65 8.20 -33.01
CA SER A 283 -7.76 7.41 -31.77
C SER A 283 -6.40 7.09 -31.14
N VAL A 284 -5.29 7.15 -31.89
CA VAL A 284 -3.92 6.86 -31.38
C VAL A 284 -3.61 7.55 -30.05
N PRO A 285 -3.86 8.88 -29.86
CA PRO A 285 -3.52 9.53 -28.60
C PRO A 285 -4.35 9.02 -27.41
N ALA A 286 -5.64 8.70 -27.65
CA ALA A 286 -6.51 8.14 -26.63
C ALA A 286 -6.07 6.70 -26.26
N CYS A 287 -5.74 5.87 -27.25
CA CYS A 287 -5.19 4.54 -27.01
C CYS A 287 -3.88 4.60 -26.20
N ALA A 288 -2.94 5.48 -26.60
CA ALA A 288 -1.67 5.64 -25.88
C ALA A 288 -1.88 6.09 -24.43
N ALA A 289 -2.82 7.01 -24.19
CA ALA A 289 -3.17 7.45 -22.84
C ALA A 289 -3.77 6.31 -22.00
N LEU A 290 -4.72 5.53 -22.55
CA LEU A 290 -5.34 4.42 -21.84
C LEU A 290 -4.35 3.29 -21.53
N LEU A 291 -3.49 2.93 -22.48
CA LEU A 291 -2.44 1.94 -22.26
C LEU A 291 -1.41 2.43 -21.24
N THR A 292 -1.04 3.71 -21.28
CA THR A 292 -0.16 4.32 -20.27
C THR A 292 -0.81 4.29 -18.89
N ALA A 293 -2.10 4.64 -18.79
CA ALA A 293 -2.85 4.60 -17.54
C ALA A 293 -2.91 3.18 -16.96
N ALA A 294 -3.18 2.17 -17.79
CA ALA A 294 -3.17 0.77 -17.39
C ALA A 294 -1.77 0.30 -16.98
N ALA A 295 -0.72 0.68 -17.71
CA ALA A 295 0.67 0.35 -17.37
C ALA A 295 1.08 0.94 -16.01
N LEU A 296 0.69 2.17 -15.70
CA LEU A 296 0.96 2.80 -14.41
C LEU A 296 0.20 2.14 -13.26
N PHE A 297 -1.03 1.66 -13.50
CA PHE A 297 -1.80 0.96 -12.48
C PHE A 297 -1.07 -0.30 -11.98
N THR A 298 -0.35 -0.99 -12.87
CA THR A 298 0.46 -2.16 -12.46
C THR A 298 1.55 -1.83 -11.43
N TYR A 299 2.08 -0.60 -11.42
CA TYR A 299 3.05 -0.16 -10.40
C TYR A 299 2.41 -0.04 -9.01
N SER A 300 1.18 0.51 -8.95
CA SER A 300 0.42 0.65 -7.72
C SER A 300 -0.10 -0.69 -7.22
N ALA A 301 -0.52 -1.56 -8.13
CA ALA A 301 -0.95 -2.93 -7.83
C ALA A 301 0.19 -3.83 -7.32
N SER A 302 1.45 -3.46 -7.54
CA SER A 302 2.65 -4.13 -7.01
C SER A 302 3.39 -3.29 -5.94
N SER A 303 2.72 -2.32 -5.31
CA SER A 303 3.30 -1.44 -4.29
C SER A 303 2.98 -1.91 -2.87
N HIS A 304 3.60 -1.30 -1.85
CA HIS A 304 3.21 -1.51 -0.45
C HIS A 304 1.72 -1.23 -0.18
N ALA A 305 1.10 -0.34 -0.96
CA ALA A 305 -0.33 -0.05 -0.84
C ALA A 305 -1.21 -1.25 -1.21
N ALA A 306 -0.73 -2.12 -2.10
CA ALA A 306 -1.43 -3.36 -2.47
C ALA A 306 -1.39 -4.42 -1.36
N ALA A 307 -0.52 -4.23 -0.38
CA ALA A 307 -0.30 -5.15 0.73
C ALA A 307 -1.09 -4.72 2.00
N ALA A 308 -1.57 -3.47 2.06
CA ALA A 308 -2.29 -2.95 3.23
C ALA A 308 -3.68 -3.59 3.44
N PRO A 309 -4.18 -3.72 4.69
CA PRO A 309 -5.58 -4.05 4.95
C PRO A 309 -6.51 -3.07 4.22
N GLY A 310 -7.54 -3.57 3.52
CA GLY A 310 -8.37 -2.71 2.67
C GLY A 310 -7.61 -2.15 1.45
N SER A 311 -6.77 -2.97 0.83
CA SER A 311 -5.83 -2.63 -0.24
C SER A 311 -6.42 -1.86 -1.44
N GLY A 312 -7.73 -1.96 -1.70
CA GLY A 312 -8.40 -1.25 -2.78
C GLY A 312 -8.29 0.27 -2.67
N TRP A 313 -8.57 0.84 -1.49
CA TRP A 313 -8.42 2.29 -1.27
C TRP A 313 -6.96 2.73 -1.34
N ALA A 314 -6.07 1.96 -0.71
CA ALA A 314 -4.65 2.27 -0.67
C ALA A 314 -4.04 2.25 -2.09
N VAL A 315 -4.35 1.25 -2.91
CA VAL A 315 -3.89 1.16 -4.32
C VAL A 315 -4.47 2.29 -5.16
N ALA A 316 -5.76 2.64 -4.98
CA ALA A 316 -6.37 3.75 -5.71
C ALA A 316 -5.70 5.08 -5.36
N VAL A 317 -5.45 5.34 -4.08
CA VAL A 317 -4.76 6.54 -3.61
C VAL A 317 -3.32 6.60 -4.11
N ASP A 318 -2.58 5.50 -4.05
CA ASP A 318 -1.22 5.40 -4.60
C ASP A 318 -1.21 5.66 -6.12
N TYR A 319 -2.15 5.09 -6.87
CA TYR A 319 -2.29 5.30 -8.31
C TYR A 319 -2.59 6.76 -8.65
N ILE A 320 -3.52 7.37 -7.95
CA ILE A 320 -3.86 8.80 -8.11
C ILE A 320 -2.65 9.68 -7.76
N HIS A 321 -1.90 9.36 -6.69
CA HIS A 321 -0.66 10.04 -6.33
C HIS A 321 0.40 9.93 -7.43
N LEU A 322 0.61 8.73 -7.97
CA LEU A 322 1.58 8.46 -9.03
C LEU A 322 1.24 9.22 -10.32
N VAL A 323 -0.01 9.20 -10.76
CA VAL A 323 -0.45 9.94 -11.96
C VAL A 323 -0.32 11.45 -11.75
N ALA A 324 -0.73 11.98 -10.59
CA ALA A 324 -0.58 13.39 -10.27
C ALA A 324 0.90 13.82 -10.25
N ALA A 325 1.77 13.01 -9.64
CA ALA A 325 3.21 13.24 -9.64
C ALA A 325 3.78 13.27 -11.06
N ALA A 326 3.40 12.30 -11.89
CA ALA A 326 3.89 12.19 -13.26
C ALA A 326 3.39 13.34 -14.17
N VAL A 327 2.16 13.81 -13.98
CA VAL A 327 1.63 15.01 -14.69
C VAL A 327 2.38 16.27 -14.25
N TRP A 328 2.57 16.49 -12.94
CA TRP A 328 3.21 17.69 -12.42
C TRP A 328 4.71 17.74 -12.75
N ALA A 329 5.46 16.75 -12.30
CA ALA A 329 6.90 16.66 -12.48
C ALA A 329 7.26 16.48 -13.96
N GLY A 330 6.56 15.57 -14.64
CA GLY A 330 6.76 15.29 -16.07
C GLY A 330 6.44 16.49 -16.95
N GLY A 331 5.36 17.22 -16.65
CA GLY A 331 5.02 18.44 -17.36
C GLY A 331 6.09 19.53 -17.22
N LEU A 332 6.68 19.67 -16.02
CA LEU A 332 7.77 20.63 -15.79
C LEU A 332 9.05 20.23 -16.53
N ILE A 333 9.42 18.94 -16.48
CA ILE A 333 10.59 18.40 -17.19
C ILE A 333 10.42 18.57 -18.70
N PHE A 334 9.23 18.25 -19.24
CA PHE A 334 8.90 18.49 -20.63
C PHE A 334 9.04 19.97 -21.00
N LEU A 335 8.49 20.87 -20.19
CA LEU A 335 8.57 22.31 -20.42
C LEU A 335 10.03 22.80 -20.41
N ALA A 336 10.84 22.31 -19.46
CA ALA A 336 12.27 22.62 -19.40
C ALA A 336 12.98 22.18 -20.69
N ILE A 337 12.77 20.94 -21.14
CA ILE A 337 13.35 20.40 -22.38
C ILE A 337 12.91 21.22 -23.59
N LEU A 338 11.61 21.50 -23.72
CA LEU A 338 11.05 22.29 -24.82
C LEU A 338 11.69 23.69 -24.88
N LEU A 339 11.75 24.39 -23.74
CA LEU A 339 12.32 25.74 -23.67
C LEU A 339 13.83 25.75 -23.95
N LEU A 340 14.57 24.73 -23.50
CA LEU A 340 15.98 24.57 -23.80
C LEU A 340 16.22 24.30 -25.30
N LEU A 341 15.40 23.48 -25.93
CA LEU A 341 15.49 23.19 -27.37
C LEU A 341 15.12 24.40 -28.23
N LEU A 342 14.04 25.12 -27.88
CA LEU A 342 13.67 26.37 -28.54
C LEU A 342 14.81 27.39 -28.46
N HIS A 343 15.41 27.53 -27.27
CA HIS A 343 16.56 28.41 -27.07
C HIS A 343 17.77 27.99 -27.93
N ARG A 344 18.11 26.70 -27.94
CA ARG A 344 19.24 26.18 -28.75
C ARG A 344 19.03 26.36 -30.25
N ARG A 345 17.81 26.19 -30.73
CA ARG A 345 17.45 26.38 -32.15
C ARG A 345 17.28 27.85 -32.54
N GLN A 346 17.38 28.78 -31.58
CA GLN A 346 17.06 30.21 -31.77
C GLN A 346 15.66 30.43 -32.37
N ALA A 347 14.76 29.47 -32.19
CA ALA A 347 13.40 29.52 -32.71
C ALA A 347 12.56 30.37 -31.75
N ALA A 348 12.01 31.49 -32.25
CA ALA A 348 11.02 32.25 -31.48
C ALA A 348 9.70 31.45 -31.49
N PRO A 349 9.23 30.94 -30.33
CA PRO A 349 7.92 30.32 -30.28
C PRO A 349 6.85 31.38 -30.54
N ASP A 350 5.73 30.94 -31.12
CA ASP A 350 4.51 31.75 -31.17
C ASP A 350 4.16 32.19 -29.72
N PRO A 351 4.20 33.50 -29.41
CA PRO A 351 4.00 34.01 -28.05
C PRO A 351 2.65 33.61 -27.47
N ASP A 352 1.59 33.58 -28.27
CA ASP A 352 0.24 33.27 -27.81
C ASP A 352 0.11 31.79 -27.44
N ARG A 353 0.71 30.91 -28.26
CA ARG A 353 0.78 29.47 -27.95
C ARG A 353 1.61 29.21 -26.70
N MET A 354 2.73 29.89 -26.54
CA MET A 354 3.58 29.73 -25.35
C MET A 354 2.88 30.19 -24.09
N VAL A 355 2.20 31.34 -24.12
CA VAL A 355 1.40 31.85 -23.00
C VAL A 355 0.26 30.88 -22.68
N LEU A 356 -0.41 30.32 -23.69
CA LEU A 356 -1.46 29.32 -23.50
C LEU A 356 -0.93 28.05 -22.84
N LEU A 357 0.19 27.52 -23.32
CA LEU A 357 0.85 26.33 -22.75
C LEU A 357 1.23 26.57 -21.29
N LEU A 358 1.86 27.70 -20.98
CA LEU A 358 2.26 28.06 -19.61
C LEU A 358 1.04 28.21 -18.69
N LYS A 359 -0.05 28.83 -19.15
CA LYS A 359 -1.29 28.97 -18.38
C LYS A 359 -1.94 27.62 -18.09
N ARG A 360 -2.02 26.74 -19.10
CA ARG A 360 -2.62 25.39 -18.96
C ARG A 360 -1.77 24.50 -18.07
N PHE A 361 -0.44 24.51 -18.26
CA PHE A 361 0.48 23.79 -17.39
C PHE A 361 0.40 24.28 -15.94
N SER A 362 0.35 25.60 -15.72
CA SER A 362 0.25 26.15 -14.36
C SER A 362 -1.01 25.66 -13.64
N LEU A 363 -2.15 25.61 -14.34
CA LEU A 363 -3.40 25.06 -13.78
C LEU A 363 -3.30 23.55 -13.51
N SER A 364 -2.75 22.77 -14.43
CA SER A 364 -2.61 21.32 -14.25
C SER A 364 -1.63 20.99 -13.11
N ALA A 365 -0.50 21.69 -13.03
CA ALA A 365 0.49 21.55 -11.96
C ALA A 365 -0.12 21.85 -10.59
N GLN A 366 -0.95 22.89 -10.51
CA GLN A 366 -1.68 23.24 -9.28
C GLN A 366 -2.62 22.11 -8.85
N ILE A 367 -3.50 21.64 -9.75
CA ILE A 367 -4.43 20.53 -9.45
C ILE A 367 -3.65 19.27 -9.05
N ALA A 368 -2.54 18.96 -9.73
CA ALA A 368 -1.72 17.81 -9.40
C ALA A 368 -1.06 17.93 -8.02
N VAL A 369 -0.46 19.07 -7.67
CA VAL A 369 0.11 19.32 -6.33
C VAL A 369 -0.96 19.22 -5.25
N PHE A 370 -2.19 19.65 -5.53
CA PHE A 370 -3.30 19.45 -4.60
C PHE A 370 -3.55 17.98 -4.29
N ILE A 371 -3.72 17.20 -5.36
CA ILE A 371 -3.99 15.77 -5.27
C ILE A 371 -2.85 15.08 -4.51
N LEU A 372 -1.60 15.46 -4.78
CA LEU A 372 -0.43 14.95 -4.06
C LEU A 372 -0.46 15.25 -2.56
N ALA A 373 -0.90 16.44 -2.16
CA ALA A 373 -1.04 16.79 -0.74
C ALA A 373 -2.12 15.95 -0.06
N LEU A 374 -3.29 15.80 -0.67
CA LEU A 374 -4.39 14.96 -0.13
C LEU A 374 -3.98 13.50 0.01
N THR A 375 -3.51 12.93 -1.09
CA THR A 375 -3.14 11.51 -1.15
C THR A 375 -1.92 11.23 -0.28
N GLY A 376 -0.97 12.16 -0.18
CA GLY A 376 0.18 12.05 0.73
C GLY A 376 -0.24 12.09 2.21
N LEU A 377 -1.17 12.96 2.57
CA LEU A 377 -1.72 13.03 3.93
C LEU A 377 -2.46 11.73 4.29
N PHE A 378 -3.35 11.27 3.41
CA PHE A 378 -4.04 9.98 3.60
C PHE A 378 -3.04 8.83 3.79
N SER A 379 -2.07 8.70 2.89
CA SER A 379 -1.04 7.65 2.96
C SER A 379 -0.23 7.70 4.25
N SER A 380 -0.04 8.88 4.84
CA SER A 380 0.67 9.00 6.13
C SER A 380 -0.09 8.32 7.27
N PHE A 381 -1.42 8.41 7.31
CA PHE A 381 -2.24 7.73 8.31
C PHE A 381 -2.26 6.20 8.14
N VAL A 382 -2.11 5.72 6.91
CA VAL A 382 -2.09 4.27 6.62
C VAL A 382 -0.72 3.67 6.96
N GLN A 383 0.37 4.41 6.71
CA GLN A 383 1.74 3.87 6.80
C GLN A 383 2.42 4.15 8.13
N LEU A 384 2.03 5.20 8.86
CA LEU A 384 2.59 5.55 10.17
C LEU A 384 1.59 5.14 11.26
N PRO A 385 1.96 4.19 12.15
CA PRO A 385 1.08 3.80 13.24
C PRO A 385 0.93 4.91 14.30
N ASP A 386 1.97 5.70 14.54
CA ASP A 386 2.00 6.74 15.57
C ASP A 386 2.87 7.94 15.17
N PRO A 387 2.75 9.12 15.82
CA PRO A 387 3.57 10.29 15.50
C PRO A 387 5.08 10.10 15.75
N GLY A 388 5.47 9.27 16.73
CA GLY A 388 6.86 8.95 17.03
C GLY A 388 7.54 8.22 15.87
N SER A 389 6.78 7.42 15.11
CA SER A 389 7.26 6.77 13.90
C SER A 389 7.82 7.76 12.86
N LEU A 390 7.41 9.04 12.87
CA LEU A 390 7.94 10.05 11.95
C LEU A 390 9.42 10.40 12.21
N ILE A 391 9.88 10.30 13.46
CA ILE A 391 11.22 10.76 13.88
C ILE A 391 12.15 9.57 14.15
N HIS A 392 11.60 8.48 14.71
CA HIS A 392 12.38 7.32 15.14
C HIS A 392 12.60 6.28 14.04
N THR A 393 11.81 6.30 12.96
CA THR A 393 11.97 5.34 11.86
C THR A 393 12.72 5.94 10.67
N THR A 394 13.44 5.09 9.93
CA THR A 394 14.09 5.47 8.67
C THR A 394 13.07 5.97 7.64
N TYR A 395 11.92 5.30 7.55
CA TYR A 395 10.81 5.71 6.70
C TYR A 395 10.37 7.16 7.00
N GLY A 396 10.13 7.47 8.28
CA GLY A 396 9.71 8.81 8.73
C GLY A 396 10.75 9.89 8.43
N ARG A 397 12.03 9.60 8.65
CA ARG A 397 13.13 10.54 8.34
C ARG A 397 13.24 10.83 6.85
N VAL A 398 13.15 9.82 5.99
CA VAL A 398 13.16 10.01 4.53
C VAL A 398 11.92 10.79 4.07
N LEU A 399 10.75 10.56 4.69
CA LEU A 399 9.54 11.33 4.43
C LEU A 399 9.73 12.82 4.81
N LEU A 400 10.36 13.13 5.94
CA LEU A 400 10.68 14.51 6.33
C LEU A 400 11.61 15.19 5.31
N ILE A 401 12.62 14.49 4.79
CA ILE A 401 13.49 15.00 3.72
C ILE A 401 12.67 15.28 2.46
N LYS A 402 11.79 14.35 2.05
CA LYS A 402 10.88 14.55 0.91
C LYS A 402 10.01 15.80 1.09
N LEU A 403 9.42 15.98 2.28
CA LEU A 403 8.58 17.15 2.59
C LEU A 403 9.37 18.46 2.55
N ALA A 404 10.58 18.50 3.11
CA ALA A 404 11.45 19.68 3.06
C ALA A 404 11.79 20.09 1.62
N ILE A 405 12.13 19.13 0.77
CA ILE A 405 12.41 19.37 -0.66
C ILE A 405 11.16 19.87 -1.39
N VAL A 406 9.99 19.27 -1.14
CA VAL A 406 8.72 19.69 -1.74
C VAL A 406 8.37 21.13 -1.34
N VAL A 407 8.51 21.49 -0.06
CA VAL A 407 8.30 22.87 0.43
C VAL A 407 9.25 23.84 -0.27
N ALA A 408 10.53 23.49 -0.43
CA ALA A 408 11.50 24.31 -1.14
C ALA A 408 11.12 24.52 -2.62
N ILE A 409 10.66 23.47 -3.32
CA ILE A 409 10.20 23.55 -4.72
C ILE A 409 8.97 24.45 -4.83
N ILE A 410 7.99 24.31 -3.93
CA ILE A 410 6.76 25.12 -3.94
C ILE A 410 7.10 26.59 -3.66
N ALA A 411 7.98 26.87 -2.69
CA ALA A 411 8.45 28.22 -2.41
C ALA A 411 9.14 28.84 -3.64
N LEU A 412 10.05 28.10 -4.28
CA LEU A 412 10.74 28.53 -5.50
C LEU A 412 9.75 28.82 -6.63
N ALA A 413 8.79 27.93 -6.87
CA ALA A 413 7.74 28.09 -7.87
C ALA A 413 6.85 29.31 -7.58
N PHE A 414 6.52 29.57 -6.31
CA PHE A 414 5.74 30.74 -5.89
C PHE A 414 6.49 32.05 -6.19
N PHE A 415 7.76 32.15 -5.80
CA PHE A 415 8.58 33.33 -6.06
C PHE A 415 8.83 33.53 -7.56
N ASN A 416 9.07 32.45 -8.31
CA ASN A 416 9.26 32.51 -9.76
C ASN A 416 7.98 32.95 -10.49
N ASN A 417 6.81 32.42 -10.11
CA ASN A 417 5.53 32.82 -10.69
C ASN A 417 5.21 34.29 -10.41
N ARG A 418 5.49 34.79 -9.19
CA ARG A 418 5.29 36.20 -8.83
C ARG A 418 6.24 37.13 -9.59
N ALA A 419 7.50 36.73 -9.77
CA ALA A 419 8.48 37.49 -10.55
C ALA A 419 8.09 37.57 -12.04
N VAL A 420 7.55 36.48 -12.59
CA VAL A 420 7.06 36.39 -13.98
C VAL A 420 5.78 37.21 -14.19
N GLN A 421 4.83 37.19 -13.25
CA GLN A 421 3.61 38.01 -13.35
C GLN A 421 3.87 39.52 -13.24
N ARG A 422 4.90 39.92 -12.50
CA ARG A 422 5.33 41.34 -12.40
C ARG A 422 6.11 41.80 -13.63
N ALA A 423 6.76 40.87 -14.34
CA ALA A 423 7.48 41.13 -15.58
C ALA A 423 6.60 40.69 -16.76
N GLY A 424 5.57 41.47 -17.10
CA GLY A 424 4.53 41.15 -18.09
C GLY A 424 4.96 40.87 -19.55
N GLU A 425 6.24 40.59 -19.79
CA GLU A 425 6.86 40.43 -21.11
C GLU A 425 7.97 39.36 -21.13
N THR A 426 7.79 38.23 -20.43
CA THR A 426 8.87 37.25 -20.24
C THR A 426 9.27 36.48 -21.52
N VAL A 427 8.37 36.40 -22.51
CA VAL A 427 8.55 35.60 -23.74
C VAL A 427 8.82 36.49 -24.98
N THR A 428 8.82 37.82 -24.84
CA THR A 428 8.95 38.74 -25.98
C THR A 428 10.39 38.98 -26.44
N SER A 429 11.39 38.60 -25.65
CA SER A 429 12.82 38.80 -25.95
C SER A 429 13.65 37.54 -25.68
N GLN A 430 14.58 37.22 -26.59
CA GLN A 430 15.51 36.07 -26.49
C GLN A 430 16.30 36.04 -25.16
N ARG A 431 16.71 37.20 -24.65
CA ARG A 431 17.45 37.29 -23.37
C ARG A 431 16.57 36.95 -22.17
N LYS A 432 15.28 37.33 -22.21
CA LYS A 432 14.29 37.01 -21.19
C LYS A 432 13.91 35.52 -21.24
N LEU A 433 13.74 34.97 -22.45
CA LEU A 433 13.50 33.53 -22.69
C LEU A 433 14.64 32.66 -22.14
N ARG A 434 15.91 33.04 -22.38
CA ARG A 434 17.08 32.31 -21.85
C ARG A 434 17.15 32.31 -20.32
N ARG A 435 16.82 33.43 -19.67
CA ARG A 435 16.78 33.49 -18.20
C ARG A 435 15.65 32.63 -17.64
N PHE A 436 14.49 32.67 -18.30
CA PHE A 436 13.34 31.87 -17.94
C PHE A 436 13.61 30.37 -18.12
N SER A 437 14.16 29.94 -19.27
CA SER A 437 14.47 28.54 -19.54
C SER A 437 15.47 27.95 -18.55
N ARG A 438 16.50 28.72 -18.14
CA ARG A 438 17.44 28.29 -17.09
C ARG A 438 16.78 28.12 -15.72
N ARG A 439 15.83 28.99 -15.36
CA ARG A 439 15.07 28.87 -14.09
C ARG A 439 14.19 27.63 -14.10
N VAL A 440 13.43 27.42 -15.18
CA VAL A 440 12.58 26.24 -15.35
C VAL A 440 13.42 24.96 -15.38
N ALA A 441 14.59 24.98 -16.03
CA ALA A 441 15.53 23.85 -16.02
C ALA A 441 16.10 23.56 -14.62
N ALA A 442 16.40 24.60 -13.83
CA ALA A 442 16.83 24.41 -12.44
C ALA A 442 15.71 23.81 -11.58
N GLU A 443 14.47 24.28 -11.71
CA GLU A 443 13.31 23.68 -11.03
C GLU A 443 13.12 22.20 -11.43
N ALA A 444 13.21 21.88 -12.72
CA ALA A 444 13.13 20.51 -13.22
C ALA A 444 14.27 19.64 -12.69
N GLY A 445 15.48 20.18 -12.56
CA GLY A 445 16.63 19.51 -11.94
C GLY A 445 16.40 19.17 -10.47
N ILE A 446 15.82 20.10 -9.69
CA ILE A 446 15.45 19.85 -8.29
C ILE A 446 14.36 18.78 -8.20
N ILE A 447 13.38 18.76 -9.12
CA ILE A 447 12.38 17.68 -9.19
C ILE A 447 13.03 16.32 -9.51
N ALA A 448 14.00 16.28 -10.43
CA ALA A 448 14.72 15.05 -10.72
C ALA A 448 15.52 14.54 -9.51
N LEU A 449 16.06 15.44 -8.68
CA LEU A 449 16.68 15.11 -7.39
C LEU A 449 15.65 14.67 -6.35
N LEU A 450 14.47 15.29 -6.29
CA LEU A 450 13.36 14.87 -5.43
C LEU A 450 13.00 13.39 -5.68
N PHE A 451 13.05 12.93 -6.94
CA PHE A 451 12.80 11.52 -7.25
C PHE A 451 13.78 10.56 -6.57
N ILE A 452 14.99 10.99 -6.18
CA ILE A 452 15.92 10.14 -5.42
C ILE A 452 15.34 9.88 -4.03
N ALA A 453 14.91 10.94 -3.33
CA ALA A 453 14.25 10.82 -2.03
C ALA A 453 12.96 10.00 -2.12
N VAL A 454 12.17 10.18 -3.19
CA VAL A 454 10.96 9.38 -3.44
C VAL A 454 11.30 7.91 -3.72
N ALA A 455 12.34 7.63 -4.50
CA ALA A 455 12.77 6.27 -4.81
C ALA A 455 13.25 5.53 -3.56
N VAL A 456 14.04 6.19 -2.71
CA VAL A 456 14.44 5.65 -1.41
C VAL A 456 13.22 5.40 -0.53
N LEU A 457 12.30 6.38 -0.43
CA LEU A 457 11.11 6.25 0.41
C LEU A 457 10.23 5.06 0.02
N VAL A 458 9.96 4.89 -1.28
CA VAL A 458 9.09 3.83 -1.79
C VAL A 458 9.71 2.43 -1.65
N GLN A 459 11.04 2.34 -1.58
CA GLN A 459 11.75 1.07 -1.33
C GLN A 459 12.03 0.83 0.16
N THR A 460 11.69 1.78 1.04
CA THR A 460 11.89 1.64 2.48
C THR A 460 10.65 0.97 3.08
N PRO A 461 10.81 -0.12 3.87
CA PRO A 461 9.69 -0.77 4.54
C PRO A 461 8.90 0.21 5.41
N THR A 462 7.57 0.10 5.39
CA THR A 462 6.68 0.94 6.18
C THR A 462 6.70 0.54 7.66
N PRO A 463 6.58 1.47 8.62
CA PRO A 463 6.58 1.15 10.05
C PRO A 463 5.39 0.31 10.55
N ASN A 464 4.29 0.24 9.79
CA ASN A 464 3.07 -0.47 10.16
C ASN A 464 3.12 -2.00 9.91
N LEU A 465 4.31 -2.61 9.88
CA LEU A 465 4.49 -4.06 9.71
C LEU A 465 4.46 -4.78 11.09
N PRO A 466 3.80 -5.95 11.20
CA PRO A 466 3.74 -6.69 12.46
C PRO A 466 5.14 -7.21 12.91
N PRO A 467 5.35 -7.46 14.23
CA PRO A 467 6.60 -7.99 14.77
C PRO A 467 6.94 -9.39 14.23
N GLN A 468 8.23 -9.73 14.14
CA GLN A 468 8.75 -10.99 13.54
C GLN A 468 8.52 -12.25 14.39
N THR A 469 8.31 -12.10 15.70
CA THR A 469 8.20 -13.21 16.67
C THR A 469 6.76 -13.52 17.07
N ALA A 470 5.79 -12.73 16.60
CA ALA A 470 4.38 -12.94 16.89
C ALA A 470 3.72 -13.59 15.66
N PRO A 471 2.92 -14.66 15.83
CA PRO A 471 2.05 -15.10 14.75
C PRO A 471 1.22 -13.91 14.26
N ALA A 472 1.20 -13.70 12.93
CA ALA A 472 0.47 -12.63 12.29
C ALA A 472 -1.02 -12.92 12.33
N ALA A 473 -1.58 -12.72 13.50
CA ALA A 473 -2.99 -12.85 13.68
C ALA A 473 -3.57 -11.42 13.73
N PRO A 474 -4.36 -11.00 12.74
CA PRO A 474 -5.26 -9.88 12.92
C PRO A 474 -6.38 -10.39 13.83
N LEU A 475 -6.19 -10.15 15.11
CA LEU A 475 -7.11 -10.59 16.13
C LEU A 475 -8.02 -9.44 16.43
N LEU A 476 -9.32 -9.69 16.37
CA LEU A 476 -10.27 -8.78 17.00
C LEU A 476 -10.08 -9.06 18.50
N PRO A 477 -9.30 -8.24 19.25
CA PRO A 477 -9.28 -8.44 20.69
C PRO A 477 -10.72 -8.31 21.15
N PHE A 478 -11.23 -9.35 21.77
CA PHE A 478 -12.48 -9.21 22.49
C PHE A 478 -12.18 -8.40 23.75
N ASN A 479 -13.01 -7.41 24.02
CA ASN A 479 -12.80 -6.46 25.09
C ASN A 479 -14.17 -6.01 25.61
N GLU A 480 -14.56 -6.51 26.77
CA GLU A 480 -15.86 -6.20 27.37
C GLU A 480 -15.71 -6.02 28.88
N MET A 481 -16.57 -5.17 29.44
CA MET A 481 -16.62 -4.91 30.87
C MET A 481 -17.99 -5.32 31.41
N ALA A 482 -17.99 -6.10 32.49
CA ALA A 482 -19.19 -6.44 33.24
C ALA A 482 -19.14 -5.82 34.64
N TYR A 483 -20.31 -5.49 35.16
CA TYR A 483 -20.47 -4.95 36.51
C TYR A 483 -21.21 -5.96 37.36
N GLU A 484 -20.59 -6.38 38.46
CA GLU A 484 -21.19 -7.33 39.38
C GLU A 484 -20.90 -6.91 40.82
N GLY A 485 -21.95 -6.61 41.58
CA GLY A 485 -21.84 -6.05 42.92
C GLY A 485 -21.08 -4.72 42.94
N ASP A 486 -19.98 -4.68 43.70
CA ASP A 486 -19.09 -3.53 43.81
C ASP A 486 -17.97 -3.52 42.74
N LEU A 487 -17.80 -4.58 41.95
CA LEU A 487 -16.67 -4.71 41.02
C LEU A 487 -17.08 -4.47 39.55
N ALA A 488 -16.24 -3.72 38.85
CA ALA A 488 -16.17 -3.69 37.40
C ALA A 488 -15.06 -4.65 36.94
N VAL A 489 -15.47 -5.69 36.22
CA VAL A 489 -14.62 -6.76 35.71
C VAL A 489 -14.40 -6.56 34.22
N HIS A 490 -13.16 -6.25 33.84
CA HIS A 490 -12.77 -5.99 32.48
C HIS A 490 -12.06 -7.20 31.88
N LEU A 491 -12.72 -7.91 30.97
CA LEU A 491 -12.18 -9.10 30.32
C LEU A 491 -11.69 -8.76 28.91
N GLN A 492 -10.42 -9.10 28.65
CA GLN A 492 -9.85 -9.09 27.31
C GLN A 492 -9.43 -10.49 26.88
N VAL A 493 -9.82 -10.88 25.67
CA VAL A 493 -9.39 -12.13 25.05
C VAL A 493 -8.72 -11.82 23.72
N SER A 494 -7.47 -12.24 23.59
CA SER A 494 -6.69 -12.08 22.36
C SER A 494 -5.96 -13.38 22.10
N PRO A 495 -6.13 -14.05 20.96
CA PRO A 495 -6.90 -13.70 19.75
C PRO A 495 -8.42 -13.51 19.71
N ASN A 496 -9.16 -14.01 20.69
CA ASN A 496 -10.58 -14.33 20.53
C ASN A 496 -10.85 -15.23 19.29
N GLN A 497 -10.20 -16.39 19.27
CA GLN A 497 -10.38 -17.39 18.23
C GLN A 497 -10.44 -18.81 18.81
N VAL A 498 -10.78 -19.79 17.97
CA VAL A 498 -10.67 -21.19 18.35
C VAL A 498 -9.22 -21.61 18.60
N GLY A 499 -8.95 -22.20 19.75
CA GLY A 499 -7.62 -22.66 20.17
C GLY A 499 -6.99 -21.75 21.22
N HIS A 500 -5.67 -21.53 21.11
CA HIS A 500 -4.90 -20.83 22.14
C HIS A 500 -5.24 -19.34 22.20
N ASN A 501 -5.63 -18.86 23.38
CA ASN A 501 -5.91 -17.46 23.65
C ASN A 501 -5.17 -17.01 24.90
N ARG A 502 -4.88 -15.71 24.97
CA ARG A 502 -4.50 -15.03 26.20
C ARG A 502 -5.72 -14.30 26.76
N TYR A 503 -5.93 -14.46 28.06
CA TYR A 503 -7.02 -13.89 28.82
C TYR A 503 -6.43 -12.89 29.82
N TRP A 504 -6.92 -11.66 29.79
CA TRP A 504 -6.60 -10.63 30.78
C TRP A 504 -7.87 -10.24 31.50
N VAL A 505 -7.78 -10.14 32.82
CA VAL A 505 -8.84 -9.61 33.67
C VAL A 505 -8.27 -8.44 34.45
N HIS A 506 -8.87 -7.27 34.30
CA HIS A 506 -8.60 -6.12 35.13
C HIS A 506 -9.80 -5.83 36.02
N LEU A 507 -9.56 -5.62 37.30
CA LEU A 507 -10.57 -5.41 38.32
C LEU A 507 -10.52 -3.97 38.78
N SER A 508 -11.66 -3.29 38.78
CA SER A 508 -11.75 -1.92 39.28
C SER A 508 -13.05 -1.71 40.02
N ARG A 509 -13.13 -0.67 40.83
CA ARG A 509 -14.38 -0.26 41.49
C ARG A 509 -14.91 1.00 40.79
N PRO A 510 -16.22 1.13 40.50
CA PRO A 510 -16.77 2.30 39.80
C PRO A 510 -16.52 3.64 40.52
N ASP A 511 -16.34 3.60 41.84
CA ASP A 511 -16.04 4.76 42.68
C ASP A 511 -14.53 5.02 42.87
N ALA A 512 -13.68 4.27 42.16
CA ALA A 512 -12.22 4.31 42.23
C ALA A 512 -11.62 4.03 43.63
N SER A 513 -12.38 3.41 44.53
CA SER A 513 -11.85 2.97 45.83
C SER A 513 -11.11 1.63 45.72
N ASP A 514 -10.27 1.32 46.71
CA ASP A 514 -9.41 0.13 46.73
C ASP A 514 -10.22 -1.17 46.63
N ILE A 515 -9.93 -1.99 45.62
CA ILE A 515 -10.62 -3.26 45.33
C ILE A 515 -10.37 -4.35 46.38
N GLY A 516 -9.44 -4.14 47.32
CA GLY A 516 -9.09 -5.07 48.40
C GLY A 516 -8.18 -6.22 47.97
N GLU A 517 -7.76 -7.05 48.93
CA GLU A 517 -6.81 -8.16 48.67
C GLU A 517 -7.48 -9.30 47.89
N VAL A 518 -7.15 -9.42 46.60
CA VAL A 518 -7.65 -10.48 45.71
C VAL A 518 -6.86 -11.77 45.95
N GLN A 519 -7.58 -12.85 46.29
CA GLN A 519 -6.98 -14.16 46.57
C GLN A 519 -6.98 -15.09 45.35
N LEU A 520 -7.98 -14.97 44.48
CA LEU A 520 -8.13 -15.83 43.30
C LEU A 520 -8.97 -15.12 42.23
N VAL A 521 -8.50 -15.19 40.98
CA VAL A 521 -9.30 -14.91 39.79
C VAL A 521 -9.33 -16.15 38.91
N ARG A 522 -10.52 -16.64 38.58
CA ARG A 522 -10.74 -17.86 37.80
C ARG A 522 -11.76 -17.62 36.70
N LEU A 523 -11.47 -18.13 35.50
CA LEU A 523 -12.42 -18.17 34.40
C LEU A 523 -13.07 -19.55 34.30
N PHE A 524 -14.38 -19.56 34.07
CA PHE A 524 -15.14 -20.73 33.66
C PHE A 524 -15.66 -20.54 32.24
N PHE A 525 -15.56 -21.58 31.42
CA PHE A 525 -15.91 -21.52 30.00
C PHE A 525 -17.16 -22.34 29.73
N PHE A 526 -18.23 -21.67 29.27
CA PHE A 526 -19.48 -22.31 28.87
C PHE A 526 -19.80 -22.01 27.42
N HIS A 527 -20.16 -23.03 26.65
CA HIS A 527 -20.64 -22.85 25.27
C HIS A 527 -22.16 -23.05 25.22
N GLU A 528 -22.88 -22.19 24.50
CA GLU A 528 -24.36 -22.20 24.44
C GLU A 528 -24.96 -23.53 23.97
N SER A 529 -24.21 -24.33 23.21
CA SER A 529 -24.67 -25.64 22.70
C SER A 529 -24.68 -26.78 23.74
N GLY A 530 -24.39 -26.52 25.02
CA GLY A 530 -24.79 -27.38 26.15
C GLY A 530 -24.14 -28.77 26.33
N GLU A 531 -23.19 -29.18 25.48
CA GLU A 531 -22.68 -30.58 25.48
C GLU A 531 -21.24 -30.77 25.99
N MET A 532 -20.55 -29.72 26.47
CA MET A 532 -19.14 -29.81 26.87
C MET A 532 -18.95 -29.67 28.39
N GLY A 533 -18.00 -30.42 28.95
CA GLY A 533 -17.56 -30.27 30.33
C GLY A 533 -17.01 -28.86 30.60
N GLN A 534 -17.21 -28.36 31.81
CA GLN A 534 -16.78 -27.03 32.24
C GLN A 534 -15.26 -26.95 32.34
N ALA A 535 -14.62 -26.19 31.45
CA ALA A 535 -13.19 -25.89 31.56
C ALA A 535 -12.98 -24.75 32.57
N ARG A 536 -11.83 -24.77 33.27
CA ARG A 536 -11.46 -23.77 34.27
C ARG A 536 -10.02 -23.30 34.06
N LEU A 537 -9.77 -22.01 34.26
CA LEU A 537 -8.45 -21.39 34.16
C LEU A 537 -8.23 -20.45 35.35
N ASP A 538 -7.17 -20.67 36.11
CA ASP A 538 -6.73 -19.77 37.19
C ASP A 538 -5.76 -18.74 36.61
N LEU A 539 -5.97 -17.46 36.96
CA LEU A 539 -5.19 -16.35 36.44
C LEU A 539 -4.09 -15.97 37.42
N ALA A 540 -2.89 -15.70 36.89
CA ALA A 540 -1.77 -15.20 37.67
C ALA A 540 -1.89 -13.69 37.87
N SER A 541 -1.56 -13.20 39.07
CA SER A 541 -1.48 -11.76 39.36
C SER A 541 -0.33 -11.12 38.59
N LEU A 542 -0.61 -10.00 37.93
CA LEU A 542 0.38 -9.14 37.26
C LEU A 542 0.59 -7.79 37.98
N GLY A 543 -0.21 -7.53 39.00
CA GLY A 543 -0.23 -6.34 39.85
C GLY A 543 -1.28 -6.55 40.96
N GLU A 544 -1.74 -5.47 41.60
CA GLU A 544 -2.82 -5.55 42.60
C GLU A 544 -4.20 -5.78 41.94
N ASP A 545 -4.40 -5.29 40.72
CA ASP A 545 -5.70 -5.20 40.05
C ASP A 545 -5.75 -5.85 38.66
N ALA A 546 -4.65 -6.45 38.20
CA ALA A 546 -4.53 -7.06 36.88
C ALA A 546 -4.10 -8.52 36.97
N PHE A 547 -4.76 -9.37 36.19
CA PHE A 547 -4.58 -10.83 36.19
C PHE A 547 -4.53 -11.35 34.75
N ALA A 548 -3.69 -12.34 34.48
CA ALA A 548 -3.62 -12.96 33.16
C ALA A 548 -3.31 -14.46 33.21
N ALA A 549 -3.78 -15.16 32.18
CA ALA A 549 -3.36 -16.51 31.86
C ALA A 549 -3.52 -16.77 30.36
N GLU A 550 -2.96 -17.88 29.88
CA GLU A 550 -3.06 -18.29 28.50
C GLU A 550 -3.38 -19.77 28.38
N GLY A 551 -4.06 -20.15 27.30
CA GLY A 551 -4.40 -21.55 27.03
C GLY A 551 -5.51 -21.71 25.99
N ALA A 552 -5.74 -22.95 25.59
CA ALA A 552 -6.63 -23.32 24.49
C ALA A 552 -8.05 -23.70 24.92
N PHE A 553 -8.72 -22.82 25.68
CA PHE A 553 -10.01 -23.12 26.29
C PHE A 553 -11.23 -22.88 25.38
N LEU A 554 -11.13 -21.94 24.42
CA LEU A 554 -12.14 -21.71 23.39
C LEU A 554 -11.96 -22.73 22.27
N ASN A 555 -12.54 -23.92 22.41
CA ASN A 555 -12.26 -25.06 21.51
C ASN A 555 -13.17 -25.15 20.26
N ARG A 556 -14.12 -24.22 20.10
CA ARG A 556 -15.01 -24.12 18.94
C ARG A 556 -15.50 -22.68 18.76
N ASP A 557 -15.98 -22.38 17.56
CA ASP A 557 -16.63 -21.10 17.24
C ASP A 557 -18.08 -21.07 17.72
N GLY A 558 -18.62 -19.86 17.88
CA GLY A 558 -19.96 -19.63 18.45
C GLY A 558 -19.92 -18.74 19.67
N ASN A 559 -21.05 -18.63 20.36
CA ASN A 559 -21.19 -17.82 21.56
C ASN A 559 -20.73 -18.60 22.79
N TRP A 560 -19.76 -18.04 23.49
CA TRP A 560 -19.31 -18.51 24.78
C TRP A 560 -19.82 -17.58 25.87
N ASN A 561 -20.17 -18.12 27.03
CA ASN A 561 -20.36 -17.37 28.25
C ASN A 561 -19.19 -17.67 29.18
N LEU A 562 -18.36 -16.66 29.46
CA LEU A 562 -17.23 -16.75 30.37
C LEU A 562 -17.64 -16.17 31.71
N SER A 563 -17.63 -17.00 32.76
CA SER A 563 -17.85 -16.54 34.12
C SER A 563 -16.51 -16.22 34.78
N VAL A 564 -16.30 -14.97 35.13
CA VAL A 564 -15.14 -14.48 35.88
C VAL A 564 -15.44 -14.53 37.36
N TYR A 565 -14.86 -15.51 38.03
CA TYR A 565 -14.96 -15.69 39.47
C TYR A 565 -13.80 -15.01 40.19
N VAL A 566 -14.12 -14.10 41.10
CA VAL A 566 -13.17 -13.30 41.88
C VAL A 566 -13.41 -13.55 43.37
N ARG A 567 -12.40 -14.04 44.08
CA ARG A 567 -12.41 -14.19 45.54
C ARG A 567 -11.50 -13.16 46.17
N ARG A 568 -12.02 -12.42 47.14
CA ARG A 568 -11.31 -11.35 47.87
C ARG A 568 -11.34 -11.62 49.37
N ARG A 569 -10.24 -11.31 50.05
CA ARG A 569 -10.12 -11.58 51.48
C ARG A 569 -11.10 -10.76 52.28
N GLY A 570 -11.97 -11.43 53.04
CA GLY A 570 -12.93 -10.77 53.94
C GLY A 570 -14.06 -10.03 53.22
N MET A 571 -14.25 -10.28 51.92
CA MET A 571 -15.34 -9.72 51.11
C MET A 571 -16.09 -10.84 50.38
N ASP A 572 -17.28 -10.53 49.88
CA ASP A 572 -18.08 -11.49 49.12
C ASP A 572 -17.42 -11.83 47.78
N ASP A 573 -17.52 -13.10 47.39
CA ASP A 573 -17.09 -13.58 46.09
C ASP A 573 -17.95 -12.97 44.98
N VAL A 574 -17.32 -12.59 43.88
CA VAL A 574 -17.99 -12.00 42.71
C VAL A 574 -17.91 -12.95 41.53
N LEU A 575 -19.01 -13.11 40.80
CA LEU A 575 -19.09 -13.93 39.60
C LEU A 575 -19.72 -13.11 38.47
N ALA A 576 -18.90 -12.53 37.61
CA ALA A 576 -19.36 -11.76 36.46
C ALA A 576 -19.47 -12.65 35.22
N GLU A 577 -20.59 -12.62 34.51
CA GLU A 577 -20.79 -13.36 33.25
C GLU A 577 -20.62 -12.44 32.04
N ILE A 578 -19.82 -12.90 31.06
CA ILE A 578 -19.48 -12.12 29.88
C ILE A 578 -19.68 -12.98 28.62
N ALA A 579 -20.49 -12.48 27.68
CA ALA A 579 -20.75 -13.16 26.42
C ALA A 579 -19.60 -12.89 25.43
N VAL A 580 -18.81 -13.92 25.15
CA VAL A 580 -17.67 -13.87 24.23
C VAL A 580 -18.04 -14.53 22.90
N PRO A 581 -18.42 -13.78 21.85
CA PRO A 581 -18.66 -14.33 20.54
C PRO A 581 -17.31 -14.69 19.90
N VAL A 582 -17.09 -15.99 19.67
CA VAL A 582 -15.91 -16.51 18.99
C VAL A 582 -16.23 -16.69 17.50
N PRO A 583 -15.63 -15.90 16.60
CA PRO A 583 -15.94 -15.96 15.18
C PRO A 583 -15.48 -17.27 14.55
N SER A 584 -16.27 -17.77 13.59
CA SER A 584 -15.88 -18.94 12.81
C SER A 584 -14.64 -18.67 11.96
N ALA A 585 -13.82 -19.70 11.71
CA ALA A 585 -12.63 -19.58 10.86
C ALA A 585 -12.97 -19.02 9.46
N GLU A 586 -14.18 -19.29 8.95
CA GLU A 586 -14.69 -18.73 7.70
C GLU A 586 -15.04 -17.24 7.81
N THR A 587 -15.59 -16.79 8.95
CA THR A 587 -15.92 -15.39 9.22
C THR A 587 -14.66 -14.54 9.40
N VAL A 588 -13.64 -15.05 10.11
CA VAL A 588 -12.30 -14.42 10.21
C VAL A 588 -11.63 -14.34 8.84
N ARG A 589 -11.76 -15.39 8.00
CA ARG A 589 -11.33 -15.35 6.59
C ARG A 589 -12.12 -14.34 5.75
N ARG A 590 -13.40 -14.10 6.02
CA ARG A 590 -14.24 -13.19 5.21
C ARG A 590 -14.01 -11.71 5.59
N ILE A 591 -13.87 -11.40 6.87
CA ILE A 591 -13.61 -10.04 7.38
C ILE A 591 -12.21 -9.54 6.98
N SER A 592 -11.20 -10.43 6.95
CA SER A 592 -9.83 -10.09 6.52
C SER A 592 -9.65 -9.89 5.00
N ARG A 593 -10.65 -10.23 4.17
CA ARG A 593 -10.53 -10.28 2.70
C ARG A 593 -11.21 -9.13 1.93
N SER A 594 -11.93 -8.22 2.58
CA SER A 594 -12.55 -7.10 1.85
C SER A 594 -11.50 -6.07 1.39
N PRO A 595 -11.34 -5.82 0.08
CA PRO A 595 -10.40 -4.81 -0.41
C PRO A 595 -10.80 -3.38 -0.03
N TRP A 596 -11.98 -3.18 0.55
CA TRP A 596 -12.47 -1.85 0.95
C TRP A 596 -12.60 -1.71 2.47
N HIS A 597 -11.94 -2.57 3.25
CA HIS A 597 -11.85 -2.45 4.70
C HIS A 597 -11.24 -1.10 5.13
N ASN A 598 -11.57 -0.64 6.34
CA ASN A 598 -11.03 0.60 6.89
C ASN A 598 -9.48 0.47 7.03
N PRO A 599 -8.68 1.26 6.29
CA PRO A 599 -7.23 1.12 6.31
C PRO A 599 -6.59 1.72 7.57
N VAL A 600 -7.36 2.46 8.36
CA VAL A 600 -6.93 3.01 9.66
C VAL A 600 -7.90 2.50 10.72
N PRO A 601 -7.77 1.24 11.17
CA PRO A 601 -8.73 0.63 12.11
C PRO A 601 -8.86 1.38 13.45
N ARG A 602 -7.89 2.24 13.78
CA ARG A 602 -7.91 3.11 14.97
C ARG A 602 -8.83 4.33 14.84
N LEU A 603 -9.21 4.70 13.62
CA LEU A 603 -10.09 5.84 13.36
C LEU A 603 -11.42 5.33 12.79
N PRO A 604 -12.57 5.76 13.33
CA PRO A 604 -13.85 5.52 12.69
C PRO A 604 -13.81 5.96 11.21
N ALA A 605 -14.50 5.22 10.33
CA ALA A 605 -14.52 5.52 8.90
C ALA A 605 -15.08 6.94 8.62
N GLU A 606 -16.00 7.37 9.47
CA GLU A 606 -16.63 8.69 9.48
C GLU A 606 -15.59 9.80 9.70
N THR A 607 -14.66 9.60 10.62
CA THR A 607 -13.56 10.56 10.86
C THR A 607 -12.65 10.72 9.65
N LEU A 608 -12.35 9.62 8.94
CA LEU A 608 -11.54 9.67 7.72
C LEU A 608 -12.27 10.39 6.57
N VAL A 609 -13.56 10.11 6.38
CA VAL A 609 -14.41 10.79 5.39
C VAL A 609 -14.52 12.28 5.72
N GLY A 610 -14.72 12.62 7.00
CA GLY A 610 -14.75 13.98 7.48
C GLY A 610 -13.45 14.74 7.19
N ALA A 611 -12.29 14.16 7.51
CA ALA A 611 -10.98 14.76 7.22
C ALA A 611 -10.76 14.99 5.71
N LEU A 612 -11.14 14.02 4.87
CA LEU A 612 -11.06 14.13 3.42
C LEU A 612 -11.93 15.27 2.88
N LEU A 613 -13.15 15.41 3.40
CA LEU A 613 -14.08 16.48 3.02
C LEU A 613 -13.60 17.86 3.47
N ILE A 614 -12.97 17.98 4.65
CA ILE A 614 -12.29 19.23 5.06
C ILE A 614 -11.20 19.58 4.05
N ALA A 615 -10.36 18.60 3.73
CA ALA A 615 -9.25 18.82 2.81
C ALA A 615 -9.75 19.20 1.41
N LEU A 616 -10.85 18.60 0.92
CA LEU A 616 -11.53 18.96 -0.34
C LEU A 616 -12.29 20.30 -0.32
N SER A 617 -12.73 20.77 0.85
CA SER A 617 -13.44 22.04 1.01
C SER A 617 -12.51 23.26 1.17
N SER A 618 -11.32 23.06 1.75
CA SER A 618 -10.31 24.11 1.97
C SER A 618 -9.60 24.58 0.69
N VAL A 619 -9.68 23.76 -0.37
CA VAL A 619 -9.02 23.91 -1.67
C VAL A 619 -9.39 25.21 -2.37
N PRO A 620 -10.69 25.54 -2.57
CA PRO A 620 -11.02 26.70 -3.38
C PRO A 620 -10.70 28.00 -2.63
N LEU A 621 -10.69 27.96 -1.30
CA LEU A 621 -10.39 29.09 -0.42
C LEU A 621 -8.94 29.59 -0.56
N LEU A 622 -8.00 28.69 -0.85
CA LEU A 622 -6.58 29.03 -1.01
C LEU A 622 -6.18 29.35 -2.46
N TRP A 623 -6.95 28.90 -3.47
CA TRP A 623 -6.39 28.71 -4.83
C TRP A 623 -6.59 29.82 -5.86
N ARG A 624 -7.66 30.63 -5.83
CA ARG A 624 -7.80 31.81 -6.71
C ARG A 624 -9.11 32.55 -6.44
N ARG A 625 -9.06 33.89 -6.34
CA ARG A 625 -10.25 34.77 -6.20
C ARG A 625 -11.34 34.54 -7.27
N SER A 626 -10.96 34.08 -8.46
CA SER A 626 -11.91 33.81 -9.57
C SER A 626 -12.63 32.47 -9.45
N LEU A 627 -11.95 31.40 -8.97
CA LEU A 627 -12.58 30.09 -8.70
C LEU A 627 -13.44 30.16 -7.44
N LEU A 628 -13.03 30.96 -6.46
CA LEU A 628 -13.76 31.26 -5.23
C LEU A 628 -15.22 31.70 -5.46
N ARG A 629 -15.52 32.50 -6.49
CA ARG A 629 -16.90 32.97 -6.71
C ARG A 629 -17.84 31.88 -7.22
N ALA A 630 -17.34 30.94 -8.02
CA ALA A 630 -18.15 29.87 -8.61
C ALA A 630 -18.25 28.62 -7.72
N SER A 631 -17.27 28.38 -6.84
CA SER A 631 -17.16 27.15 -6.02
C SER A 631 -17.63 27.30 -4.57
N ARG A 632 -17.85 28.54 -4.09
CA ARG A 632 -18.31 28.85 -2.72
C ARG A 632 -19.45 27.98 -2.18
N PRO A 633 -20.59 27.80 -2.89
CA PRO A 633 -21.68 26.99 -2.36
C PRO A 633 -21.28 25.52 -2.20
N LEU A 634 -20.53 24.97 -3.16
CA LEU A 634 -20.04 23.59 -3.10
C LEU A 634 -19.01 23.40 -1.96
N SER A 635 -18.09 24.34 -1.76
CA SER A 635 -17.13 24.30 -0.65
C SER A 635 -17.82 24.33 0.71
N LEU A 636 -18.89 25.11 0.85
CA LEU A 636 -19.65 25.22 2.10
C LEU A 636 -20.42 23.93 2.39
N VAL A 637 -21.04 23.33 1.37
CA VAL A 637 -21.72 22.02 1.49
C VAL A 637 -20.72 20.92 1.88
N LEU A 638 -19.55 20.87 1.22
CA LEU A 638 -18.51 19.89 1.55
C LEU A 638 -17.96 20.09 2.97
N PHE A 639 -17.79 21.33 3.42
CA PHE A 639 -17.34 21.64 4.78
C PHE A 639 -18.38 21.26 5.84
N MET A 640 -19.67 21.52 5.61
CA MET A 640 -20.74 21.12 6.52
C MET A 640 -20.89 19.59 6.59
N ALA A 641 -20.79 18.90 5.44
CA ALA A 641 -20.74 17.44 5.40
C ALA A 641 -19.51 16.91 6.17
N ALA A 642 -18.34 17.55 6.01
CA ALA A 642 -17.14 17.21 6.75
C ALA A 642 -17.34 17.28 8.27
N LEU A 643 -17.96 18.37 8.74
CA LEU A 643 -18.24 18.59 10.16
C LEU A 643 -19.20 17.53 10.71
N PHE A 644 -20.24 17.17 9.96
CA PHE A 644 -21.17 16.10 10.32
C PHE A 644 -20.46 14.75 10.49
N PHE A 645 -19.63 14.36 9.52
CA PHE A 645 -18.89 13.10 9.58
C PHE A 645 -17.84 13.08 10.70
N LEU A 646 -17.16 14.20 10.98
CA LEU A 646 -16.23 14.30 12.11
C LEU A 646 -16.94 14.21 13.47
N LEU A 647 -18.09 14.88 13.62
CA LEU A 647 -18.89 14.83 14.85
C LEU A 647 -19.46 13.43 15.08
N SER A 648 -19.95 12.77 14.02
CA SER A 648 -20.41 11.38 14.06
C SER A 648 -19.29 10.42 14.47
N GLY A 649 -18.11 10.53 13.84
CA GLY A 649 -16.95 9.73 14.18
C GLY A 649 -16.45 9.96 15.61
N ALA A 650 -16.44 11.21 16.08
CA ALA A 650 -16.09 11.54 17.46
C ALA A 650 -17.09 10.94 18.46
N LEU A 651 -18.39 10.95 18.14
CA LEU A 651 -19.43 10.35 18.98
C LEU A 651 -19.25 8.83 19.07
N LEU A 652 -19.01 8.16 17.93
CA LEU A 652 -18.73 6.72 17.85
C LEU A 652 -17.48 6.31 18.64
N ALA A 653 -16.43 7.12 18.57
CA ALA A 653 -15.22 6.91 19.35
C ALA A 653 -15.48 7.08 20.86
N LEU A 654 -16.30 8.06 21.25
CA LEU A 654 -16.69 8.28 22.64
C LEU A 654 -17.53 7.11 23.19
N THR A 655 -18.47 6.59 22.40
CA THR A 655 -19.30 5.43 22.78
C THR A 655 -18.56 4.11 22.80
N ALA A 656 -17.36 4.04 22.22
CA ALA A 656 -16.48 2.87 22.32
C ALA A 656 -15.50 2.97 23.51
N LEU A 657 -15.40 4.16 24.13
CA LEU A 657 -14.59 4.43 25.32
C LEU A 657 -15.43 4.44 26.61
N LEU A 658 -16.75 4.54 26.47
CA LEU A 658 -17.77 4.38 27.51
C LEU A 658 -18.36 2.98 27.43
#